data_AF-A0A8D0CCZ0-F1
#
_entry.id   AF-A0A8D0CCZ0-F1
#
_cell.length_a   1.000
_cell.length_b   1.000
_cell.length_c   1.000
_cell.angle_alpha   90.00
_cell.angle_beta   90.00
_cell.angle_gamma   90.00
#
_symmetry.space_group_name_H-M   'P 1'
#
loop_
_entity.id
_entity.type
_entity.pdbx_description
1 polymer ?
#
loop_
_entity_poly.entity_id
_entity_poly.type
_entity_poly.pdbx_seq_one_letter_code
_entity_poly.pdbx_strand_id
1 'polypeptide(L)'
;FCKIQKTNLPRICILMLTYGKWNDFPLLFSTIGVPCLPESLNLHKDQQRSNKPGEVQMFSQSELRTIEQSLLATRVGSIAELSDLVSRAMHHLQPLSAKQHSNSTPMHHKQGSLYWEPEALYTLCYFMHCPQMEWENPNVEPSKVTLQTERPFIVLPPLMEWIRVALAHAGHRRSFSVDSDDVRQAARLLLPGVDCEPRQLKIDDCFCASRKLDAVATEAKFKQDLGFRMLTCGRTDLVKQAISLLGPDGINSMSEQGMTPLMYACVRGDEAMVQMLLDAGADLNAEVVSTPHKYPSVHPETRHWTALTFAVLHGHIPVVQLLLDAGAKVEGSLEHGEENYSETPLQLAAAAGVPWTLHTWLESLRTAFQQHRRPLIQCLLKEFKSIQEEEYTEELITQGLPLMFEILKASKNEVISQQLAVIFTHCYGPYPIPKLIEIKRKQTSRLDPHFLNNKEMSDVTFLVEGRPFYAHRVLLFTASPRFKALLSSKPASDSTCIEISYVKYPIFQLIMQYLYYGGAESLLIKNNEIMELLSAAKFFQLEALQRHCEIICAKSINTENCVDIYNHAKFLGVTELASYCEGYFLKNMMVLIENEAFKQLLYDKNGDSSGQNVLHDLQRTLASRIQSIHLSSSKGSIV
;
A
#
# COMPACT_ATOMS: atom_id res chain seq x y z
N PHE A 1 53.91 -10.85 -2.27
CA PHE A 1 52.44 -10.75 -2.37
C PHE A 1 51.79 -10.20 -1.08
N CYS A 2 51.81 -10.90 0.08
CA CYS A 2 51.12 -10.42 1.30
C CYS A 2 51.65 -9.13 1.96
N LYS A 3 52.88 -8.66 1.66
CA LYS A 3 53.44 -7.43 2.25
C LYS A 3 53.04 -6.14 1.53
N ILE A 4 52.72 -6.21 0.23
CA ILE A 4 52.25 -5.07 -0.57
C ILE A 4 50.76 -4.78 -0.29
N GLN A 5 49.99 -5.81 0.07
CA GLN A 5 48.56 -5.70 0.36
C GLN A 5 48.24 -4.96 1.68
N LYS A 6 49.11 -5.02 2.70
CA LYS A 6 48.83 -4.39 4.00
C LYS A 6 48.88 -2.86 3.98
N THR A 7 49.60 -2.24 3.05
CA THR A 7 49.74 -0.77 2.99
C THR A 7 48.70 -0.08 2.11
N ASN A 8 48.06 -0.80 1.17
CA ASN A 8 47.09 -0.23 0.21
C ASN A 8 45.61 -0.61 0.47
N LEU A 9 45.32 -1.49 1.43
CA LEU A 9 43.96 -1.87 1.83
C LEU A 9 43.03 -0.67 2.08
N PRO A 10 43.45 0.42 2.75
CA PRO A 10 42.58 1.57 3.02
C PRO A 10 42.15 2.32 1.75
N ARG A 11 43.04 2.47 0.76
CA ARG A 11 42.75 3.19 -0.50
C ARG A 11 41.82 2.40 -1.41
N ILE A 12 41.97 1.07 -1.43
CA ILE A 12 41.08 0.16 -2.15
C ILE A 12 39.71 0.11 -1.45
N CYS A 13 39.65 0.09 -0.11
CA CYS A 13 38.40 0.16 0.64
C CYS A 13 37.65 1.50 0.47
N ILE A 14 38.35 2.62 0.27
CA ILE A 14 37.70 3.91 -0.07
C ILE A 14 37.03 3.83 -1.45
N LEU A 15 37.65 3.17 -2.43
CA LEU A 15 37.00 2.85 -3.71
C LEU A 15 35.79 1.91 -3.54
N MET A 16 35.88 0.92 -2.64
CA MET A 16 34.78 0.01 -2.33
C MET A 16 33.56 0.76 -1.74
N LEU A 17 33.79 1.82 -0.97
CA LEU A 17 32.72 2.63 -0.36
C LEU A 17 32.15 3.69 -1.31
N THR A 18 32.94 4.23 -2.25
CA THR A 18 32.47 5.28 -3.17
C THR A 18 31.62 4.79 -4.34
N TYR A 19 31.73 3.52 -4.76
CA TYR A 19 31.20 3.07 -6.06
C TYR A 19 29.99 2.13 -6.06
N GLY A 20 29.50 1.65 -4.91
CA GLY A 20 28.11 1.23 -4.66
C GLY A 20 27.43 0.15 -5.53
N LYS A 21 28.01 -0.35 -6.62
CA LYS A 21 27.43 -1.40 -7.49
C LYS A 21 28.55 -2.17 -8.18
N TRP A 22 28.90 -3.34 -7.65
CA TRP A 22 29.91 -4.23 -8.25
C TRP A 22 29.44 -5.67 -8.51
N ASN A 23 28.16 -6.00 -8.27
CA ASN A 23 27.62 -7.32 -8.61
C ASN A 23 27.47 -7.54 -10.14
N ASP A 24 27.68 -6.51 -10.96
CA ASP A 24 27.45 -6.57 -12.41
C ASP A 24 28.73 -6.80 -13.25
N PHE A 25 29.90 -6.99 -12.62
CA PHE A 25 31.17 -7.30 -13.32
C PHE A 25 31.80 -8.59 -12.78
N PRO A 26 31.79 -9.73 -13.53
CA PRO A 26 32.08 -11.07 -12.98
C PRO A 26 33.55 -11.38 -12.66
N LEU A 27 34.44 -10.40 -12.60
CA LEU A 27 35.88 -10.66 -12.52
C LEU A 27 36.47 -10.75 -11.11
N LEU A 28 35.65 -10.78 -10.05
CA LEU A 28 36.10 -10.05 -8.87
C LEU A 28 36.38 -10.76 -7.55
N PHE A 29 35.79 -11.88 -7.13
CA PHE A 29 36.21 -12.48 -5.84
C PHE A 29 35.99 -13.99 -5.77
N SER A 30 36.92 -14.70 -5.12
CA SER A 30 36.56 -15.94 -4.41
C SER A 30 35.84 -15.56 -3.12
N THR A 31 34.99 -16.46 -2.60
CA THR A 31 34.18 -16.29 -1.39
C THR A 31 34.94 -15.91 -0.10
N ILE A 32 36.28 -15.81 -0.15
CA ILE A 32 37.17 -15.58 1.00
C ILE A 32 37.99 -14.27 0.84
N GLY A 33 37.75 -13.45 -0.20
CA GLY A 33 38.43 -12.15 -0.34
C GLY A 33 39.93 -12.24 -0.64
N VAL A 34 40.42 -13.42 -1.07
CA VAL A 34 41.78 -13.63 -1.56
C VAL A 34 41.78 -13.53 -3.10
N PRO A 35 42.75 -12.83 -3.74
CA PRO A 35 42.82 -12.72 -5.19
C PRO A 35 43.08 -14.09 -5.82
N CYS A 36 42.10 -14.58 -6.59
CA CYS A 36 42.23 -15.77 -7.40
C CYS A 36 41.65 -15.47 -8.79
N LEU A 37 42.11 -16.19 -9.81
CA LEU A 37 41.44 -16.22 -11.11
C LEU A 37 39.95 -16.57 -10.90
N PRO A 38 39.02 -16.05 -11.73
CA PRO A 38 37.63 -16.49 -11.74
C PRO A 38 37.56 -18.02 -11.71
N GLU A 39 36.56 -18.62 -11.03
CA GLU A 39 36.51 -20.09 -10.84
C GLU A 39 36.60 -20.88 -12.17
N SER A 40 36.18 -20.27 -13.28
CA SER A 40 36.25 -20.83 -14.64
C SER A 40 37.64 -20.85 -15.28
N LEU A 41 38.62 -20.15 -14.69
CA LEU A 41 40.00 -20.00 -15.22
C LEU A 41 41.07 -20.62 -14.31
N ASN A 42 40.67 -21.28 -13.22
CA ASN A 42 41.60 -21.82 -12.22
C ASN A 42 42.03 -23.26 -12.57
N LEU A 43 43.33 -23.46 -12.84
CA LEU A 43 43.90 -24.73 -13.30
C LEU A 43 43.96 -25.84 -12.23
N HIS A 44 43.81 -25.49 -10.95
CA HIS A 44 44.02 -26.41 -9.83
C HIS A 44 42.76 -27.17 -9.37
N LYS A 45 41.62 -27.08 -10.07
CA LYS A 45 40.37 -27.72 -9.62
C LYS A 45 40.16 -29.16 -10.09
N ASP A 46 41.13 -29.79 -10.74
CA ASP A 46 41.09 -31.22 -11.05
C ASP A 46 41.90 -32.05 -10.05
N GLN A 47 41.24 -32.39 -8.93
CA GLN A 47 41.41 -33.73 -8.32
C GLN A 47 40.34 -34.07 -7.27
N GLN A 48 39.47 -33.14 -6.87
CA GLN A 48 38.38 -33.44 -5.92
C GLN A 48 37.09 -32.67 -6.22
N ARG A 49 36.39 -32.99 -7.32
CA ARG A 49 34.92 -32.90 -7.36
C ARG A 49 34.34 -33.74 -8.50
N SER A 50 33.53 -34.68 -8.05
CA SER A 50 32.66 -35.61 -8.77
C SER A 50 32.00 -35.08 -10.05
N ASN A 51 32.06 -35.93 -11.08
CA ASN A 51 31.13 -36.03 -12.20
C ASN A 51 29.71 -35.52 -11.87
N LYS A 52 29.32 -34.40 -12.50
CA LYS A 52 27.93 -34.12 -12.84
C LYS A 52 27.83 -34.03 -14.37
N PRO A 53 26.88 -34.72 -15.02
CA PRO A 53 26.75 -34.66 -16.47
C PRO A 53 26.05 -33.34 -16.84
N GLY A 54 26.72 -32.47 -17.60
CA GLY A 54 26.11 -31.26 -18.17
C GLY A 54 26.97 -29.99 -18.22
N GLU A 55 28.14 -29.94 -17.56
CA GLU A 55 29.04 -28.79 -17.71
C GLU A 55 29.93 -28.95 -18.95
N VAL A 56 29.68 -28.14 -19.98
CA VAL A 56 30.59 -27.99 -21.12
C VAL A 56 31.81 -27.21 -20.63
N GLN A 57 32.97 -27.87 -20.58
CA GLN A 57 34.26 -27.24 -20.28
C GLN A 57 34.57 -26.24 -21.41
N MET A 58 34.42 -24.92 -21.15
CA MET A 58 34.46 -23.89 -22.20
C MET A 58 35.86 -23.63 -22.79
N PHE A 59 36.92 -24.08 -22.12
CA PHE A 59 38.30 -23.92 -22.57
C PHE A 59 39.08 -25.23 -22.35
N SER A 60 39.96 -25.55 -23.29
CA SER A 60 40.92 -26.64 -23.15
C SER A 60 41.94 -26.33 -22.05
N GLN A 61 42.52 -27.38 -21.45
CA GLN A 61 43.54 -27.23 -20.41
C GLN A 61 44.79 -26.47 -20.91
N SER A 62 45.09 -26.54 -22.20
CA SER A 62 46.15 -25.76 -22.87
C SER A 62 45.81 -24.28 -23.00
N GLU A 63 44.56 -23.94 -23.32
CA GLU A 63 44.10 -22.55 -23.39
C GLU A 63 44.12 -21.90 -22.01
N LEU A 64 43.64 -22.61 -20.98
CA LEU A 64 43.70 -22.14 -19.59
C LEU A 64 45.13 -21.84 -19.13
N ARG A 65 46.12 -22.68 -19.49
CA ARG A 65 47.53 -22.44 -19.15
C ARG A 65 48.07 -21.20 -19.85
N THR A 66 47.67 -21.01 -21.11
CA THR A 66 48.10 -19.85 -21.92
C THR A 66 47.50 -18.54 -21.39
N ILE A 67 46.24 -18.58 -20.94
CA ILE A 67 45.54 -17.46 -20.32
C ILE A 67 46.17 -17.12 -18.96
N GLU A 68 46.41 -18.13 -18.12
CA GLU A 68 47.06 -17.95 -16.82
C GLU A 68 48.45 -17.34 -16.97
N GLN A 69 49.26 -17.85 -17.90
CA GLN A 69 50.58 -17.27 -18.22
C GLN A 69 50.47 -15.81 -18.69
N SER A 70 49.45 -15.49 -19.50
CA SER A 70 49.25 -14.12 -19.99
C SER A 70 48.84 -13.17 -18.86
N LEU A 71 47.94 -13.60 -17.98
CA LEU A 71 47.39 -12.81 -16.87
C LEU A 71 48.38 -12.60 -15.72
N LEU A 72 49.29 -13.55 -15.50
CA LEU A 72 50.33 -13.49 -14.46
C LEU A 72 51.59 -12.71 -14.89
N ALA A 73 51.66 -12.20 -16.13
CA ALA A 73 52.77 -11.40 -16.60
C ALA A 73 52.96 -10.15 -15.71
N THR A 74 54.10 -10.05 -15.02
CA THR A 74 54.45 -8.90 -14.16
C THR A 74 55.39 -7.91 -14.85
N ARG A 75 55.93 -8.29 -16.00
CA ARG A 75 56.76 -7.48 -16.89
C ARG A 75 56.49 -7.90 -18.33
N VAL A 76 56.75 -6.97 -19.23
CA VAL A 76 56.73 -7.20 -20.67
C VAL A 76 58.05 -6.65 -21.22
N GLY A 77 58.52 -7.14 -22.37
CA GLY A 77 59.74 -6.66 -23.04
C GLY A 77 59.49 -5.72 -24.23
N SER A 78 58.25 -5.62 -24.73
CA SER A 78 57.87 -4.68 -25.79
C SER A 78 56.39 -4.33 -25.76
N ILE A 79 56.00 -3.23 -26.41
CA ILE A 79 54.58 -2.89 -26.57
C ILE A 79 53.82 -3.91 -27.44
N ALA A 80 54.48 -4.53 -28.42
CA ALA A 80 53.86 -5.56 -29.26
C ALA A 80 53.49 -6.80 -28.43
N GLU A 81 54.39 -7.22 -27.54
CA GLU A 81 54.13 -8.30 -26.59
C GLU A 81 53.00 -7.93 -25.61
N LEU A 82 52.95 -6.69 -25.11
CA LEU A 82 51.89 -6.25 -24.19
C LEU A 82 50.53 -6.23 -24.90
N SER A 83 50.49 -5.67 -26.11
CA SER A 83 49.28 -5.60 -26.92
C SER A 83 48.71 -6.99 -27.19
N ASP A 84 49.58 -7.96 -27.47
CA ASP A 84 49.23 -9.36 -27.70
C ASP A 84 48.72 -10.05 -26.41
N LEU A 85 49.37 -9.81 -25.27
CA LEU A 85 48.91 -10.30 -23.96
C LEU A 85 47.55 -9.72 -23.54
N VAL A 86 47.35 -8.41 -23.72
CA VAL A 86 46.06 -7.73 -23.42
C VAL A 86 44.98 -8.21 -24.38
N SER A 87 45.27 -8.35 -25.67
CA SER A 87 44.30 -8.84 -26.66
C SER A 87 43.86 -10.26 -26.35
N ARG A 88 44.79 -11.16 -26.01
CA ARG A 88 44.46 -12.52 -25.55
C ARG A 88 43.60 -12.48 -24.30
N ALA A 89 44.00 -11.71 -23.27
CA ALA A 89 43.23 -11.61 -22.04
C ALA A 89 41.80 -11.10 -22.30
N MET A 90 41.64 -10.03 -23.08
CA MET A 90 40.32 -9.45 -23.39
C MET A 90 39.44 -10.40 -24.21
N HIS A 91 40.01 -11.14 -25.16
CA HIS A 91 39.27 -12.13 -25.95
C HIS A 91 38.63 -13.23 -25.09
N HIS A 92 39.32 -13.66 -24.03
CA HIS A 92 38.82 -14.69 -23.11
C HIS A 92 37.92 -14.15 -21.99
N LEU A 93 38.02 -12.85 -21.66
CA LEU A 93 37.19 -12.21 -20.63
C LEU A 93 35.82 -11.73 -21.14
N GLN A 94 35.69 -11.44 -22.44
CA GLN A 94 34.43 -10.98 -23.06
C GLN A 94 33.24 -11.97 -22.93
N PRO A 95 33.40 -13.29 -23.13
CA PRO A 95 32.27 -14.24 -23.05
C PRO A 95 31.67 -14.41 -21.64
N LEU A 96 32.47 -14.15 -20.59
CA LEU A 96 32.04 -14.30 -19.20
C LEU A 96 31.08 -13.18 -18.76
N SER A 97 31.14 -12.01 -19.41
CA SER A 97 30.23 -10.88 -19.16
C SER A 97 28.82 -11.10 -19.70
N ALA A 98 28.63 -11.98 -20.70
CA ALA A 98 27.38 -12.10 -21.45
C ALA A 98 26.35 -13.09 -20.85
N LYS A 99 26.73 -13.94 -19.88
CA LYS A 99 25.91 -15.08 -19.42
C LYS A 99 25.29 -14.98 -18.03
N GLN A 100 25.43 -13.86 -17.30
CA GLN A 100 24.92 -13.74 -15.92
C GLN A 100 23.65 -12.88 -15.75
N HIS A 101 22.92 -12.57 -16.83
CA HIS A 101 21.58 -11.98 -16.70
C HIS A 101 20.55 -13.06 -16.31
N SER A 102 20.31 -13.22 -15.00
CA SER A 102 19.10 -13.87 -14.50
C SER A 102 18.18 -12.82 -13.87
N ASN A 103 16.99 -12.68 -14.47
CA ASN A 103 15.77 -12.05 -13.94
C ASN A 103 15.76 -10.53 -13.72
N SER A 104 16.15 -9.78 -14.73
CA SER A 104 15.60 -8.44 -15.00
C SER A 104 15.32 -8.32 -16.49
N THR A 105 14.25 -7.61 -16.85
CA THR A 105 13.76 -7.43 -18.23
C THR A 105 14.88 -7.04 -19.22
N PRO A 106 14.83 -7.52 -20.47
CA PRO A 106 15.94 -7.41 -21.39
C PRO A 106 16.05 -5.97 -21.94
N MET A 107 16.99 -5.20 -21.41
CA MET A 107 17.46 -3.98 -22.07
C MET A 107 18.33 -4.39 -23.26
N HIS A 108 17.82 -4.20 -24.48
CA HIS A 108 18.63 -4.29 -25.70
C HIS A 108 19.67 -3.16 -25.74
N HIS A 109 20.79 -3.33 -25.03
CA HIS A 109 22.03 -2.62 -25.32
C HIS A 109 22.97 -3.61 -25.99
N LYS A 110 23.26 -3.41 -27.28
CA LYS A 110 24.40 -4.05 -27.95
C LYS A 110 25.67 -3.58 -27.24
N GLN A 111 26.13 -4.30 -26.23
CA GLN A 111 27.44 -4.08 -25.62
C GLN A 111 28.51 -4.32 -26.69
N GLY A 112 29.12 -3.24 -27.17
CA GLY A 112 30.32 -3.32 -28.00
C GLY A 112 31.48 -3.90 -27.19
N SER A 113 32.35 -4.64 -27.87
CA SER A 113 33.62 -5.13 -27.30
C SER A 113 34.43 -3.96 -26.72
N LEU A 114 34.70 -3.97 -25.42
CA LEU A 114 35.64 -3.04 -24.77
C LEU A 114 37.03 -3.19 -25.41
N TYR A 115 37.63 -2.07 -25.83
CA TYR A 115 38.97 -2.05 -26.46
C TYR A 115 39.93 -1.11 -25.72
N TRP A 116 41.23 -1.35 -25.86
CA TRP A 116 42.29 -0.52 -25.26
C TRP A 116 42.80 0.47 -26.30
N GLU A 117 42.87 1.74 -25.93
CA GLU A 117 43.48 2.75 -26.79
C GLU A 117 45.00 2.55 -26.88
N PRO A 118 45.64 2.87 -28.02
CA PRO A 118 47.09 2.76 -28.17
C PRO A 118 47.84 3.45 -27.04
N GLU A 119 47.42 4.66 -26.65
CA GLU A 119 47.98 5.46 -25.56
C GLU A 119 47.86 4.76 -24.20
N ALA A 120 46.78 4.01 -23.96
CA ALA A 120 46.59 3.20 -22.76
C ALA A 120 47.62 2.06 -22.71
N LEU A 121 47.87 1.40 -23.84
CA LEU A 121 48.88 0.34 -23.96
C LEU A 121 50.30 0.90 -23.79
N TYR A 122 50.62 2.07 -24.35
CA TYR A 122 51.91 2.74 -24.11
C TYR A 122 52.10 3.07 -22.62
N THR A 123 51.05 3.60 -21.98
CA THR A 123 51.06 3.95 -20.55
C THR A 123 51.24 2.72 -19.66
N LEU A 124 50.54 1.64 -19.98
CA LEU A 124 50.65 0.38 -19.25
C LEU A 124 52.03 -0.26 -19.44
N CYS A 125 52.54 -0.24 -20.68
CA CYS A 125 53.89 -0.69 -21.03
C CYS A 125 54.93 0.03 -20.19
N TYR A 126 54.83 1.36 -20.08
CA TYR A 126 55.70 2.18 -19.25
C TYR A 126 55.73 1.71 -17.79
N PHE A 127 54.57 1.59 -17.13
CA PHE A 127 54.51 1.15 -15.73
C PHE A 127 54.94 -0.30 -15.51
N MET A 128 54.77 -1.18 -16.50
CA MET A 128 55.21 -2.58 -16.43
C MET A 128 56.72 -2.75 -16.71
N HIS A 129 57.38 -1.78 -17.36
CA HIS A 129 58.82 -1.81 -17.66
C HIS A 129 59.66 -1.09 -16.60
N CYS A 130 59.25 0.09 -16.09
CA CYS A 130 60.08 0.93 -15.22
C CYS A 130 59.26 1.74 -14.19
N PRO A 131 59.38 1.48 -12.87
CA PRO A 131 58.65 2.23 -11.86
C PRO A 131 59.45 3.40 -11.22
N GLN A 132 60.44 4.01 -11.89
CA GLN A 132 61.18 5.16 -11.34
C GLN A 132 60.98 6.47 -12.12
N MET A 133 60.72 7.50 -11.32
CA MET A 133 60.86 8.95 -11.52
C MET A 133 59.74 9.72 -12.22
N GLU A 134 59.56 10.93 -11.69
CA GLU A 134 58.51 11.93 -11.90
C GLU A 134 58.04 12.03 -13.35
N TRP A 135 56.72 11.90 -13.55
CA TRP A 135 56.10 12.08 -14.85
C TRP A 135 56.15 13.56 -15.22
N GLU A 136 57.21 14.01 -15.91
CA GLU A 136 57.21 15.32 -16.53
C GLU A 136 56.14 15.39 -17.63
N ASN A 137 55.37 16.47 -17.56
CA ASN A 137 54.16 16.81 -18.32
C ASN A 137 54.18 16.36 -19.81
N PRO A 138 53.23 15.54 -20.28
CA PRO A 138 53.21 15.02 -21.66
C PRO A 138 52.85 16.06 -22.74
N ASN A 139 52.66 17.33 -22.37
CA ASN A 139 52.37 18.42 -23.31
C ASN A 139 53.63 19.04 -23.98
N VAL A 140 54.80 18.39 -23.88
CA VAL A 140 56.05 18.85 -24.49
C VAL A 140 56.61 17.74 -25.40
N GLU A 141 56.46 17.90 -26.73
CA GLU A 141 57.15 17.06 -27.72
C GLU A 141 58.65 17.43 -27.84
N PRO A 142 59.59 16.49 -28.02
CA PRO A 142 59.59 15.07 -27.70
C PRO A 142 60.33 14.77 -26.38
N SER A 143 59.74 13.96 -25.50
CA SER A 143 60.37 13.52 -24.26
C SER A 143 61.45 12.47 -24.53
N LYS A 144 62.72 12.86 -24.51
CA LYS A 144 63.85 11.91 -24.50
C LYS A 144 63.89 11.17 -23.16
N VAL A 145 63.30 9.99 -23.09
CA VAL A 145 63.38 9.11 -21.91
C VAL A 145 64.75 8.42 -21.90
N THR A 146 65.68 8.88 -21.06
CA THR A 146 66.89 8.12 -20.72
C THR A 146 66.54 7.05 -19.68
N LEU A 147 66.58 5.78 -20.11
CA LEU A 147 66.31 4.60 -19.28
C LEU A 147 67.45 4.39 -18.26
N GLN A 148 67.21 4.60 -16.97
CA GLN A 148 68.10 4.15 -15.89
C GLN A 148 67.67 2.76 -15.38
N THR A 149 68.65 1.95 -14.98
CA THR A 149 68.52 0.49 -14.78
C THR A 149 68.48 0.03 -13.31
N GLU A 150 68.09 0.87 -12.34
CA GLU A 150 67.99 0.46 -10.93
C GLU A 150 66.55 0.52 -10.39
N ARG A 151 66.18 -0.43 -9.50
CA ARG A 151 64.79 -0.72 -9.11
C ARG A 151 64.51 -0.37 -7.63
N PRO A 152 63.35 0.24 -7.30
CA PRO A 152 62.87 0.38 -5.92
C PRO A 152 61.90 -0.72 -5.49
N PHE A 153 61.23 -1.44 -6.41
CA PHE A 153 60.24 -2.48 -6.08
C PHE A 153 60.66 -3.88 -6.56
N ILE A 154 60.59 -4.87 -5.68
CA ILE A 154 61.02 -6.26 -5.93
C ILE A 154 59.97 -7.05 -6.75
N VAL A 155 58.68 -6.68 -6.72
CA VAL A 155 57.60 -7.36 -7.49
C VAL A 155 56.54 -6.34 -7.96
N LEU A 156 56.27 -6.29 -9.27
CA LEU A 156 55.18 -5.48 -9.86
C LEU A 156 53.84 -6.26 -9.85
N PRO A 157 52.68 -5.56 -9.86
CA PRO A 157 51.38 -6.20 -10.02
C PRO A 157 51.30 -6.98 -11.35
N PRO A 158 50.67 -8.17 -11.37
CA PRO A 158 50.45 -8.91 -12.61
C PRO A 158 49.47 -8.19 -13.54
N LEU A 159 49.54 -8.48 -14.84
CA LEU A 159 48.72 -7.86 -15.89
C LEU A 159 47.22 -7.91 -15.58
N MET A 160 46.75 -9.00 -14.97
CA MET A 160 45.35 -9.13 -14.54
C MET A 160 44.88 -8.03 -13.58
N GLU A 161 45.76 -7.52 -12.73
CA GLU A 161 45.43 -6.47 -11.76
C GLU A 161 45.30 -5.11 -12.47
N TRP A 162 46.21 -4.84 -13.40
CA TRP A 162 46.17 -3.66 -14.26
C TRP A 162 44.91 -3.61 -15.11
N ILE A 163 44.58 -4.72 -15.78
CA ILE A 163 43.38 -4.83 -16.61
C ILE A 163 42.12 -4.59 -15.76
N ARG A 164 42.04 -5.20 -14.58
CA ARG A 164 40.88 -5.09 -13.70
C ARG A 164 40.64 -3.65 -13.24
N VAL A 165 41.67 -2.99 -12.72
CA VAL A 165 41.53 -1.63 -12.17
C VAL A 165 41.32 -0.60 -13.29
N ALA A 166 41.97 -0.76 -14.44
CA ALA A 166 41.74 0.14 -15.58
C ALA A 166 40.32 -0.01 -16.15
N LEU A 167 39.82 -1.25 -16.30
CA LEU A 167 38.43 -1.50 -16.72
C LEU A 167 37.41 -0.96 -15.71
N ALA A 168 37.72 -1.01 -14.41
CA ALA A 168 36.91 -0.40 -13.36
C ALA A 168 36.72 1.11 -13.58
N HIS A 169 37.82 1.81 -13.89
CA HIS A 169 37.79 3.25 -14.16
C HIS A 169 37.04 3.57 -15.48
N ALA A 170 37.27 2.79 -16.53
CA ALA A 170 36.55 2.93 -17.80
C ALA A 170 35.04 2.65 -17.66
N GLY A 171 34.66 1.63 -16.89
CA GLY A 171 33.26 1.30 -16.59
C GLY A 171 32.57 2.36 -15.75
N HIS A 172 33.26 2.95 -14.77
CA HIS A 172 32.70 4.01 -13.94
C HIS A 172 32.31 5.26 -14.74
N ARG A 173 33.11 5.62 -15.75
CA ARG A 173 32.79 6.71 -16.69
C ARG A 173 31.87 6.30 -17.84
N ARG A 174 31.38 5.05 -17.86
CA ARG A 174 30.55 4.47 -18.92
C ARG A 174 31.20 4.52 -20.31
N SER A 175 32.53 4.37 -20.37
CA SER A 175 33.28 4.32 -21.62
C SER A 175 33.40 2.89 -22.15
N PHE A 176 33.41 2.76 -23.47
CA PHE A 176 33.69 1.50 -24.18
C PHE A 176 35.18 1.34 -24.53
N SER A 177 36.01 2.34 -24.23
CA SER A 177 37.47 2.28 -24.37
C SER A 177 38.17 2.44 -23.03
N VAL A 178 39.32 1.78 -22.87
CA VAL A 178 40.28 2.05 -21.79
C VAL A 178 41.31 3.04 -22.32
N ASP A 179 41.44 4.19 -21.66
CA ASP A 179 42.36 5.26 -22.05
C ASP A 179 43.61 5.31 -21.14
N SER A 180 44.54 6.21 -21.47
CA SER A 180 45.76 6.44 -20.70
C SER A 180 45.50 6.92 -19.26
N ASP A 181 44.39 7.61 -19.00
CA ASP A 181 44.03 8.06 -17.64
C ASP A 181 43.55 6.89 -16.76
N ASP A 182 42.71 6.02 -17.32
CA ASP A 182 42.26 4.80 -16.65
C ASP A 182 43.46 3.97 -16.13
N VAL A 183 44.54 3.90 -16.92
CA VAL A 183 45.80 3.23 -16.55
C VAL A 183 46.60 4.03 -15.50
N ARG A 184 46.65 5.36 -15.58
CA ARG A 184 47.32 6.19 -14.56
C ARG A 184 46.62 6.12 -13.20
N GLN A 185 45.29 6.13 -13.17
CA GLN A 185 44.53 5.95 -11.92
C GLN A 185 44.74 4.54 -11.37
N ALA A 186 44.82 3.53 -12.24
CA ALA A 186 45.23 2.18 -11.82
C ALA A 186 46.65 2.17 -11.23
N ALA A 187 47.62 2.86 -11.84
CA ALA A 187 48.98 2.97 -11.31
C ALA A 187 49.01 3.59 -9.91
N ARG A 188 48.24 4.67 -9.70
CA ARG A 188 48.11 5.35 -8.40
C ARG A 188 47.63 4.44 -7.27
N LEU A 189 46.79 3.45 -7.61
CA LEU A 189 46.24 2.48 -6.66
C LEU A 189 47.16 1.26 -6.47
N LEU A 190 47.75 0.78 -7.56
CA LEU A 190 48.50 -0.48 -7.58
C LEU A 190 49.96 -0.33 -7.19
N LEU A 191 50.56 0.85 -7.41
CA LEU A 191 51.97 1.12 -7.13
C LEU A 191 52.11 2.04 -5.91
N PRO A 192 52.76 1.58 -4.82
CA PRO A 192 53.00 2.42 -3.65
C PRO A 192 53.90 3.63 -4.00
N GLY A 193 53.49 4.84 -3.65
CA GLY A 193 54.30 6.05 -3.84
C GLY A 193 54.29 6.65 -5.25
N VAL A 194 53.53 6.07 -6.19
CA VAL A 194 53.27 6.71 -7.49
C VAL A 194 52.16 7.75 -7.31
N ASP A 195 52.49 9.02 -7.50
CA ASP A 195 51.51 10.11 -7.53
C ASP A 195 51.23 10.49 -8.98
N CYS A 196 50.24 9.83 -9.56
CA CYS A 196 49.64 10.29 -10.81
C CYS A 196 48.70 11.45 -10.51
N GLU A 197 48.71 12.47 -11.36
CA GLU A 197 47.72 13.55 -11.34
C GLU A 197 46.30 12.97 -11.18
N PRO A 198 45.48 13.52 -10.25
CA PRO A 198 44.05 13.22 -10.24
C PRO A 198 43.47 13.43 -11.64
N ARG A 199 42.52 12.58 -12.05
CA ARG A 199 41.87 12.70 -13.36
C ARG A 199 41.47 14.15 -13.61
N GLN A 200 42.07 14.75 -14.62
CA GLN A 200 41.65 16.06 -15.10
C GLN A 200 40.33 15.85 -15.84
N LEU A 201 39.25 16.44 -15.33
CA LEU A 201 37.95 16.45 -15.99
C LEU A 201 38.13 17.15 -17.33
N LYS A 202 38.26 16.39 -18.42
CA LYS A 202 38.28 16.98 -19.75
C LYS A 202 36.89 17.52 -20.03
N ILE A 203 36.85 18.67 -20.70
CA ILE A 203 35.61 19.34 -21.11
C ILE A 203 34.69 18.35 -21.84
N ASP A 204 35.25 17.40 -22.59
CA ASP A 204 34.51 16.36 -23.32
C ASP A 204 33.85 15.28 -22.44
N ASP A 205 34.34 15.05 -21.21
CA ASP A 205 33.79 14.04 -20.28
C ASP A 205 32.57 14.54 -19.49
N CYS A 206 32.27 15.85 -19.56
CA CYS A 206 31.14 16.47 -18.86
C CYS A 206 29.88 16.66 -19.72
N PHE A 207 29.86 16.18 -20.97
CA PHE A 207 28.75 16.46 -21.87
C PHE A 207 28.02 15.20 -22.35
N CYS A 208 27.02 14.79 -21.58
CA CYS A 208 25.78 14.33 -22.20
C CYS A 208 24.94 15.59 -22.52
N ALA A 209 24.71 15.83 -23.82
CA ALA A 209 23.84 16.87 -24.37
C ALA A 209 24.12 18.33 -23.95
N SER A 210 25.20 18.93 -24.46
CA SER A 210 25.28 20.38 -24.65
C SER A 210 25.73 20.67 -26.08
N ARG A 211 24.79 20.64 -27.02
CA ARG A 211 25.01 21.32 -28.30
C ARG A 211 24.34 22.69 -28.18
N LYS A 212 25.16 23.74 -28.09
CA LYS A 212 24.82 25.18 -28.10
C LYS A 212 24.22 25.77 -26.81
N LEU A 213 24.91 25.65 -25.67
CA LEU A 213 24.65 26.49 -24.50
C LEU A 213 25.71 27.61 -24.42
N ASP A 214 25.31 28.80 -23.97
CA ASP A 214 26.25 29.88 -23.65
C ASP A 214 26.90 29.65 -22.27
N ALA A 215 27.93 30.43 -21.93
CA ALA A 215 28.68 30.25 -20.69
C ALA A 215 27.80 30.32 -19.43
N VAL A 216 26.78 31.18 -19.44
CA VAL A 216 25.83 31.36 -18.34
C VAL A 216 24.95 30.12 -18.19
N ALA A 217 24.43 29.57 -19.28
CA ALA A 217 23.64 28.36 -19.27
C ALA A 217 24.48 27.12 -18.91
N THR A 218 25.76 27.06 -19.32
CA THR A 218 26.69 25.99 -18.90
C THR A 218 26.93 26.02 -17.39
N GLU A 219 27.16 27.21 -16.82
CA GLU A 219 27.35 27.36 -15.37
C GLU A 219 26.08 26.98 -14.59
N ALA A 220 24.91 27.42 -15.06
CA ALA A 220 23.63 27.06 -14.45
C ALA A 220 23.38 25.55 -14.48
N LYS A 221 23.65 24.89 -15.62
CA LYS A 221 23.52 23.44 -15.77
C LYS A 221 24.50 22.69 -14.86
N PHE A 222 25.76 23.14 -14.78
CA PHE A 222 26.74 22.54 -13.88
C PHE A 222 26.31 22.64 -12.40
N LYS A 223 25.80 23.80 -11.97
CA LYS A 223 25.29 23.97 -10.60
C LYS A 223 24.10 23.05 -10.33
N GLN A 224 23.18 22.93 -11.29
CA GLN A 224 22.04 22.02 -11.18
C GLN A 224 22.49 20.55 -11.06
N ASP A 225 23.40 20.10 -11.91
CA ASP A 225 23.95 18.73 -11.86
C ASP A 225 24.67 18.45 -10.54
N LEU A 226 25.43 19.44 -10.05
CA LEU A 226 26.07 19.37 -8.73
C LEU A 226 25.03 19.26 -7.62
N GLY A 227 23.98 20.07 -7.65
CA GLY A 227 22.85 20.02 -6.71
C GLY A 227 22.20 18.63 -6.68
N PHE A 228 21.91 18.04 -7.84
CA PHE A 228 21.38 16.67 -7.93
C PHE A 228 22.35 15.64 -7.36
N ARG A 229 23.66 15.73 -7.68
CA ARG A 229 24.67 14.82 -7.11
C ARG A 229 24.71 14.90 -5.59
N MET A 230 24.61 16.10 -5.02
CA MET A 230 24.55 16.30 -3.57
C MET A 230 23.33 15.61 -2.94
N LEU A 231 22.17 15.67 -3.58
CA LEU A 231 20.96 14.98 -3.09
C LEU A 231 21.04 13.45 -3.26
N THR A 232 21.66 12.96 -4.33
CA THR A 232 21.77 11.51 -4.58
C THR A 232 22.86 10.80 -3.74
N CYS A 233 23.72 11.53 -3.04
CA CYS A 233 24.82 10.93 -2.28
C CYS A 233 24.43 10.41 -0.88
N GLY A 234 23.14 10.46 -0.51
CA GLY A 234 22.59 9.93 0.75
C GLY A 234 22.90 10.77 1.99
N ARG A 235 23.40 11.99 1.81
CA ARG A 235 23.74 12.94 2.88
C ARG A 235 22.68 14.03 3.01
N THR A 236 21.83 13.91 4.03
CA THR A 236 20.71 14.82 4.28
C THR A 236 21.12 16.23 4.71
N ASP A 237 22.32 16.38 5.28
CA ASP A 237 22.93 17.66 5.65
C ASP A 237 23.16 18.58 4.43
N LEU A 238 23.33 18.00 3.25
CA LEU A 238 23.60 18.73 2.03
C LEU A 238 22.35 19.29 1.35
N VAL A 239 21.14 18.95 1.81
CA VAL A 239 19.88 19.34 1.16
C VAL A 239 19.76 20.86 1.03
N LYS A 240 20.07 21.61 2.10
CA LYS A 240 20.02 23.08 2.09
C LYS A 240 20.99 23.70 1.07
N GLN A 241 22.19 23.13 0.96
CA GLN A 241 23.19 23.61 0.01
C GLN A 241 22.82 23.22 -1.42
N ALA A 242 22.26 22.02 -1.64
CA ALA A 242 21.78 21.58 -2.94
C ALA A 242 20.65 22.48 -3.47
N ILE A 243 19.69 22.89 -2.63
CA ILE A 243 18.59 23.79 -3.02
C ILE A 243 19.12 25.09 -3.63
N SER A 244 20.19 25.66 -3.07
CA SER A 244 20.81 26.89 -3.59
C SER A 244 21.44 26.73 -4.99
N LEU A 245 21.72 25.50 -5.39
CA LEU A 245 22.38 25.16 -6.66
C LEU A 245 21.40 24.69 -7.73
N LEU A 246 20.20 24.24 -7.35
CA LEU A 246 19.21 23.67 -8.26
C LEU A 246 18.45 24.70 -9.12
N GLY A 247 18.67 26.00 -8.90
CA GLY A 247 18.09 27.08 -9.69
C GLY A 247 16.73 27.55 -9.18
N PRO A 248 15.92 28.22 -10.03
CA PRO A 248 14.69 28.90 -9.60
C PRO A 248 13.59 27.94 -9.12
N ASP A 249 13.54 26.72 -9.68
CA ASP A 249 12.57 25.69 -9.29
C ASP A 249 13.00 24.93 -8.01
N GLY A 250 14.21 25.23 -7.49
CA GLY A 250 14.71 24.74 -6.21
C GLY A 250 14.64 23.22 -6.06
N ILE A 251 13.99 22.75 -4.99
CA ILE A 251 13.88 21.31 -4.68
C ILE A 251 12.98 20.53 -5.66
N ASN A 252 12.20 21.23 -6.48
CA ASN A 252 11.31 20.66 -7.50
C ASN A 252 11.91 20.73 -8.91
N SER A 253 13.16 21.19 -9.04
CA SER A 253 13.92 21.10 -10.29
C SER A 253 13.91 19.66 -10.80
N MET A 254 13.78 19.50 -12.12
CA MET A 254 13.82 18.19 -12.77
C MET A 254 15.18 17.93 -13.41
N SER A 255 15.66 16.69 -13.32
CA SER A 255 16.88 16.23 -14.00
C SER A 255 16.67 16.11 -15.50
N GLU A 256 17.72 15.76 -16.25
CA GLU A 256 17.60 15.45 -17.69
C GLU A 256 16.62 14.30 -17.99
N GLN A 257 16.36 13.44 -17.01
CA GLN A 257 15.39 12.34 -17.09
C GLN A 257 13.97 12.78 -16.70
N GLY A 258 13.74 14.07 -16.46
CA GLY A 258 12.45 14.61 -16.02
C GLY A 258 12.08 14.23 -14.58
N MET A 259 13.03 13.75 -13.78
CA MET A 259 12.79 13.29 -12.42
C MET A 259 13.14 14.36 -11.39
N THR A 260 12.31 14.50 -10.36
CA THR A 260 12.60 15.37 -9.22
C THR A 260 13.56 14.67 -8.23
N PRO A 261 14.25 15.42 -7.35
CA PRO A 261 15.05 14.83 -6.29
C PRO A 261 14.26 13.86 -5.39
N LEU A 262 12.98 14.15 -5.14
CA LEU A 262 12.09 13.27 -4.38
C LEU A 262 11.94 11.92 -5.08
N MET A 263 11.72 11.89 -6.40
CA MET A 263 11.63 10.64 -7.16
C MET A 263 12.92 9.81 -7.08
N TYR A 264 14.10 10.45 -7.12
CA TYR A 264 15.38 9.74 -6.94
C TYR A 264 15.51 9.12 -5.54
N ALA A 265 15.06 9.84 -4.50
CA ALA A 265 15.04 9.29 -3.14
C ALA A 265 14.07 8.10 -3.02
N CYS A 266 12.91 8.18 -3.68
CA CYS A 266 11.92 7.10 -3.73
C CYS A 266 12.42 5.86 -4.45
N VAL A 267 13.13 5.98 -5.57
CA VAL A 267 13.76 4.85 -6.27
C VAL A 267 14.80 4.14 -5.37
N ARG A 268 15.52 4.91 -4.56
CA ARG A 268 16.56 4.39 -3.67
C ARG A 268 16.02 3.79 -2.37
N GLY A 269 14.78 4.12 -2.00
CA GLY A 269 14.23 3.76 -0.69
C GLY A 269 14.87 4.53 0.47
N ASP A 270 15.42 5.72 0.21
CA ASP A 270 16.12 6.52 1.21
C ASP A 270 15.12 7.33 2.06
N GLU A 271 14.60 6.69 3.11
CA GLU A 271 13.58 7.22 4.01
C GLU A 271 13.97 8.59 4.61
N ALA A 272 15.20 8.72 5.10
CA ALA A 272 15.69 9.94 5.72
C ALA A 272 15.80 11.09 4.71
N MET A 273 16.21 10.79 3.48
CA MET A 273 16.24 11.77 2.40
C MET A 273 14.82 12.17 1.97
N VAL A 274 13.90 11.21 1.84
CA VAL A 274 12.49 11.50 1.51
C VAL A 274 11.89 12.45 2.53
N GLN A 275 12.04 12.17 3.84
CA GLN A 275 11.53 13.05 4.90
C GLN A 275 12.12 14.47 4.79
N MET A 276 13.44 14.57 4.63
CA MET A 276 14.11 15.87 4.53
C MET A 276 13.71 16.67 3.28
N LEU A 277 13.42 15.99 2.17
CA LEU A 277 12.94 16.62 0.95
C LEU A 277 11.49 17.11 1.12
N LEU A 278 10.63 16.33 1.77
CA LEU A 278 9.26 16.73 2.12
C LEU A 278 9.25 17.93 3.07
N ASP A 279 10.09 17.91 4.12
CA ASP A 279 10.26 19.03 5.05
C ASP A 279 10.78 20.30 4.34
N ALA A 280 11.52 20.14 3.25
CA ALA A 280 12.02 21.23 2.40
C ALA A 280 10.99 21.73 1.36
N GLY A 281 9.76 21.18 1.35
CA GLY A 281 8.68 21.59 0.45
C GLY A 281 8.74 20.94 -0.95
N ALA A 282 9.30 19.73 -1.06
CA ALA A 282 9.23 18.96 -2.29
C ALA A 282 7.78 18.63 -2.67
N ASP A 283 7.43 18.82 -3.94
CA ASP A 283 6.13 18.49 -4.48
C ASP A 283 6.01 16.96 -4.66
N LEU A 284 5.21 16.37 -3.79
CA LEU A 284 4.85 14.97 -3.74
C LEU A 284 4.06 14.48 -4.96
N ASN A 285 3.36 15.38 -5.66
CA ASN A 285 2.55 15.06 -6.84
C ASN A 285 3.20 15.51 -8.14
N ALA A 286 4.47 15.94 -8.11
CA ALA A 286 5.19 16.25 -9.34
C ALA A 286 5.27 15.00 -10.23
N GLU A 287 5.08 15.21 -11.52
CA GLU A 287 5.08 14.15 -12.51
C GLU A 287 6.28 14.27 -13.44
N VAL A 288 6.74 13.12 -13.92
CA VAL A 288 7.74 13.09 -14.99
C VAL A 288 7.09 13.65 -16.27
N VAL A 289 7.54 14.84 -16.67
CA VAL A 289 6.91 15.63 -17.74
C VAL A 289 7.14 15.03 -19.13
N SER A 290 6.05 14.89 -19.89
CA SER A 290 6.02 14.46 -21.30
C SER A 290 6.33 15.61 -22.28
N THR A 291 7.44 16.33 -22.11
CA THR A 291 7.86 17.36 -23.09
C THR A 291 9.13 16.93 -23.83
N PRO A 292 9.03 16.32 -25.03
CA PRO A 292 10.18 15.81 -25.77
C PRO A 292 11.19 16.91 -26.17
N HIS A 293 10.79 18.19 -26.13
CA HIS A 293 11.64 19.33 -26.44
C HIS A 293 12.46 19.86 -25.24
N LYS A 294 12.01 19.63 -24.00
CA LYS A 294 12.70 20.12 -22.79
C LYS A 294 13.50 19.01 -22.10
N TYR A 295 13.03 17.77 -22.17
CA TYR A 295 13.67 16.60 -21.56
C TYR A 295 13.71 15.41 -22.54
N PRO A 296 14.65 15.40 -23.50
CA PRO A 296 14.70 14.39 -24.56
C PRO A 296 15.06 12.98 -24.08
N SER A 297 15.55 12.85 -22.84
CA SER A 297 16.01 11.60 -22.24
C SER A 297 14.97 10.91 -21.35
N VAL A 298 13.74 11.44 -21.28
CA VAL A 298 12.63 10.84 -20.52
C VAL A 298 12.20 9.53 -21.20
N HIS A 299 12.22 8.44 -20.45
CA HIS A 299 11.74 7.15 -20.94
C HIS A 299 10.22 7.20 -21.17
N PRO A 300 9.68 6.63 -22.27
CA PRO A 300 8.24 6.64 -22.52
C PRO A 300 7.40 6.04 -21.38
N GLU A 301 7.90 5.00 -20.72
CA GLU A 301 7.18 4.30 -19.65
C GLU A 301 7.14 5.08 -18.35
N THR A 302 8.15 5.91 -18.05
CA THR A 302 8.21 6.68 -16.80
C THR A 302 7.43 7.98 -16.86
N ARG A 303 6.79 8.29 -17.99
CA ARG A 303 5.98 9.49 -18.17
C ARG A 303 4.80 9.47 -17.21
N HIS A 304 4.46 10.63 -16.64
CA HIS A 304 3.37 10.78 -15.67
C HIS A 304 3.54 9.99 -14.36
N TRP A 305 4.68 9.33 -14.16
CA TRP A 305 4.96 8.71 -12.87
C TRP A 305 5.21 9.76 -11.82
N THR A 306 4.70 9.50 -10.63
CA THR A 306 4.91 10.31 -9.43
C THR A 306 5.95 9.65 -8.53
N ALA A 307 6.39 10.38 -7.49
CA ALA A 307 7.25 9.81 -6.44
C ALA A 307 6.67 8.51 -5.85
N LEU A 308 5.33 8.46 -5.68
CA LEU A 308 4.63 7.29 -5.17
C LEU A 308 4.73 6.08 -6.12
N THR A 309 4.56 6.29 -7.42
CA THR A 309 4.71 5.21 -8.43
C THR A 309 6.08 4.54 -8.33
N PHE A 310 7.14 5.35 -8.20
CA PHE A 310 8.50 4.84 -8.08
C PHE A 310 8.71 4.06 -6.77
N ALA A 311 8.23 4.58 -5.64
CA ALA A 311 8.36 3.92 -4.35
C ALA A 311 7.66 2.55 -4.33
N VAL A 312 6.45 2.47 -4.90
CA VAL A 312 5.66 1.24 -4.98
C VAL A 312 6.32 0.21 -5.91
N LEU A 313 6.73 0.61 -7.11
CA LEU A 313 7.36 -0.31 -8.09
C LEU A 313 8.63 -0.97 -7.53
N HIS A 314 9.38 -0.22 -6.72
CA HIS A 314 10.62 -0.72 -6.11
C HIS A 314 10.39 -1.43 -4.75
N GLY A 315 9.13 -1.51 -4.28
CA GLY A 315 8.77 -2.23 -3.06
C GLY A 315 9.23 -1.55 -1.77
N HIS A 316 9.48 -0.24 -1.79
CA HIS A 316 9.97 0.50 -0.62
C HIS A 316 8.83 0.89 0.32
N ILE A 317 8.27 -0.10 1.04
CA ILE A 317 7.09 0.07 1.91
C ILE A 317 7.20 1.26 2.87
N PRO A 318 8.32 1.48 3.61
CA PRO A 318 8.42 2.63 4.52
C PRO A 318 8.32 3.98 3.80
N VAL A 319 8.89 4.07 2.59
CA VAL A 319 8.81 5.30 1.78
C VAL A 319 7.41 5.49 1.21
N VAL A 320 6.74 4.42 0.78
CA VAL A 320 5.33 4.48 0.35
C VAL A 320 4.47 5.01 1.49
N GLN A 321 4.67 4.49 2.70
CA GLN A 321 3.95 4.94 3.90
C GLN A 321 4.17 6.43 4.18
N LEU A 322 5.43 6.90 4.16
CA LEU A 322 5.74 8.32 4.36
C LEU A 322 5.10 9.24 3.31
N LEU A 323 5.14 8.85 2.04
CA LEU A 323 4.52 9.65 0.97
C LEU A 323 3.00 9.72 1.13
N LEU A 324 2.39 8.61 1.49
CA LEU A 324 0.96 8.53 1.74
C LEU A 324 0.53 9.33 2.97
N ASP A 325 1.30 9.27 4.06
CA ASP A 325 1.08 10.09 5.26
C ASP A 325 1.26 11.59 4.99
N ALA A 326 2.13 11.94 4.03
CA ALA A 326 2.29 13.31 3.53
C ALA A 326 1.18 13.76 2.54
N GLY A 327 0.22 12.89 2.21
CA GLY A 327 -0.92 13.21 1.34
C GLY A 327 -0.63 13.06 -0.16
N ALA A 328 0.27 12.17 -0.56
CA ALA A 328 0.51 11.86 -1.98
C ALA A 328 -0.75 11.33 -2.67
N LYS A 329 -1.03 11.82 -3.88
CA LYS A 329 -2.16 11.37 -4.69
C LYS A 329 -1.94 9.92 -5.13
N VAL A 330 -2.86 9.06 -4.73
CA VAL A 330 -2.80 7.60 -4.94
C VAL A 330 -2.97 7.21 -6.42
N GLU A 331 -3.58 8.07 -7.25
CA GLU A 331 -3.86 7.79 -8.67
C GLU A 331 -2.84 8.38 -9.66
N GLY A 332 -1.95 9.30 -9.25
CA GLY A 332 -1.14 10.11 -10.18
C GLY A 332 -1.97 11.01 -11.12
N SER A 333 -1.40 11.59 -12.19
CA SER A 333 -2.22 12.16 -13.28
C SER A 333 -2.84 11.04 -14.08
N LEU A 334 -4.15 10.93 -13.97
CA LEU A 334 -4.98 10.33 -15.00
C LEU A 334 -5.92 11.36 -15.62
N GLU A 335 -5.62 12.65 -15.46
CA GLU A 335 -6.47 13.73 -15.98
C GLU A 335 -6.44 13.84 -17.52
N HIS A 336 -5.62 13.05 -18.21
CA HIS A 336 -5.52 13.08 -19.67
C HIS A 336 -5.85 11.70 -20.24
N GLY A 337 -6.99 11.63 -20.94
CA GLY A 337 -7.59 10.42 -21.50
C GLY A 337 -6.83 9.73 -22.64
N GLU A 338 -5.54 9.46 -22.45
CA GLU A 338 -4.82 8.51 -23.30
C GLU A 338 -4.94 7.12 -22.66
N GLU A 339 -5.60 6.21 -23.38
CA GLU A 339 -5.82 4.79 -23.05
C GLU A 339 -4.53 3.94 -23.04
N ASN A 340 -3.40 4.50 -22.59
CA ASN A 340 -2.19 3.73 -22.37
C ASN A 340 -2.21 3.18 -20.95
N TYR A 341 -1.95 1.87 -20.85
CA TYR A 341 -1.84 1.00 -19.67
C TYR A 341 -0.84 1.49 -18.60
N SER A 342 -1.00 2.72 -18.10
CA SER A 342 -0.29 3.19 -16.92
C SER A 342 -1.01 2.62 -15.70
N GLU A 343 -0.43 1.56 -15.15
CA GLU A 343 -0.88 1.05 -13.86
C GLU A 343 -0.75 2.19 -12.84
N THR A 344 -1.89 2.55 -12.24
CA THR A 344 -1.91 3.59 -11.20
C THR A 344 -1.02 3.20 -10.03
N PRO A 345 -0.44 4.17 -9.30
CA PRO A 345 0.30 3.86 -8.07
C PRO A 345 -0.53 2.96 -7.13
N LEU A 346 -1.85 3.14 -7.12
CA LEU A 346 -2.81 2.30 -6.42
C LEU A 346 -2.87 0.85 -6.91
N GLN A 347 -2.99 0.62 -8.21
CA GLN A 347 -2.99 -0.74 -8.79
C GLN A 347 -1.69 -1.47 -8.48
N LEU A 348 -0.57 -0.75 -8.56
CA LEU A 348 0.73 -1.28 -8.20
C LEU A 348 0.84 -1.58 -6.70
N ALA A 349 0.27 -0.74 -5.82
CA ALA A 349 0.33 -0.93 -4.37
C ALA A 349 -0.52 -2.13 -3.92
N ALA A 350 -1.72 -2.27 -4.50
CA ALA A 350 -2.58 -3.44 -4.30
C ALA A 350 -1.92 -4.73 -4.83
N ALA A 351 -1.29 -4.69 -6.02
CA ALA A 351 -0.57 -5.83 -6.57
C ALA A 351 0.69 -6.19 -5.75
N ALA A 352 1.37 -5.20 -5.17
CA ALA A 352 2.57 -5.38 -4.34
C ALA A 352 2.27 -5.79 -2.90
N GLY A 353 1.01 -5.73 -2.44
CA GLY A 353 0.62 -6.12 -1.09
C GLY A 353 1.06 -5.14 0.01
N VAL A 354 1.11 -3.85 -0.30
CA VAL A 354 1.46 -2.80 0.69
C VAL A 354 0.35 -2.74 1.75
N PRO A 355 0.67 -2.74 3.06
CA PRO A 355 -0.33 -2.57 4.11
C PRO A 355 -0.98 -1.19 4.01
N TRP A 356 -2.32 -1.15 4.05
CA TRP A 356 -3.07 0.10 3.99
C TRP A 356 -3.18 0.76 5.37
N THR A 357 -2.98 2.06 5.44
CA THR A 357 -3.59 2.83 6.54
C THR A 357 -5.06 3.08 6.24
N LEU A 358 -5.87 3.25 7.29
CA LEU A 358 -7.29 3.54 7.14
C LEU A 358 -7.55 4.77 6.25
N HIS A 359 -6.81 5.87 6.49
CA HIS A 359 -6.96 7.10 5.72
C HIS A 359 -6.69 6.90 4.22
N THR A 360 -5.59 6.21 3.89
CA THR A 360 -5.14 6.02 2.51
C THR A 360 -6.04 5.05 1.76
N TRP A 361 -6.50 4.01 2.43
CA TRP A 361 -7.52 3.11 1.90
C TRP A 361 -8.84 3.84 1.60
N LEU A 362 -9.29 4.70 2.53
CA LEU A 362 -10.53 5.46 2.36
C LEU A 362 -10.45 6.43 1.19
N GLU A 363 -9.35 7.17 1.06
CA GLU A 363 -9.18 8.11 -0.06
C GLU A 363 -9.05 7.39 -1.40
N SER A 364 -8.37 6.25 -1.42
CA SER A 364 -8.29 5.37 -2.59
C SER A 364 -9.67 4.86 -3.00
N LEU A 365 -10.47 4.38 -2.03
CA LEU A 365 -11.82 3.90 -2.27
C LEU A 365 -12.74 5.03 -2.78
N ARG A 366 -12.63 6.23 -2.19
CA ARG A 366 -13.41 7.41 -2.59
C ARG A 366 -13.13 7.77 -4.04
N THR A 367 -11.86 7.83 -4.40
CA THR A 367 -11.42 8.18 -5.75
C THR A 367 -11.86 7.12 -6.77
N ALA A 368 -11.66 5.84 -6.45
CA ALA A 368 -12.12 4.73 -7.29
C ALA A 368 -13.64 4.78 -7.53
N PHE A 369 -14.42 5.16 -6.51
CA PHE A 369 -15.86 5.33 -6.61
C PHE A 369 -16.27 6.52 -7.50
N GLN A 370 -15.65 7.68 -7.30
CA GLN A 370 -15.87 8.89 -8.11
C GLN A 370 -15.56 8.65 -9.60
N GLN A 371 -14.50 7.88 -9.89
CA GLN A 371 -14.10 7.53 -11.25
C GLN A 371 -14.87 6.31 -11.82
N HIS A 372 -15.82 5.74 -11.07
CA HIS A 372 -16.60 4.57 -11.48
C HIS A 372 -15.78 3.32 -11.84
N ARG A 373 -14.57 3.16 -11.26
CA ARG A 373 -13.65 2.05 -11.53
C ARG A 373 -14.02 0.80 -10.72
N ARG A 374 -15.04 0.07 -11.18
CA ARG A 374 -15.57 -1.12 -10.47
C ARG A 374 -14.52 -2.19 -10.11
N PRO A 375 -13.57 -2.59 -10.98
CA PRO A 375 -12.59 -3.62 -10.64
C PRO A 375 -11.68 -3.20 -9.48
N LEU A 376 -11.36 -1.90 -9.41
CA LEU A 376 -10.52 -1.33 -8.38
C LEU A 376 -11.25 -1.28 -7.03
N ILE A 377 -12.52 -0.83 -7.03
CA ILE A 377 -13.38 -0.88 -5.84
C ILE A 377 -13.41 -2.32 -5.29
N GLN A 378 -13.60 -3.32 -6.15
CA GLN A 378 -13.64 -4.72 -5.73
C GLN A 378 -12.31 -5.21 -5.11
N CYS A 379 -11.17 -4.74 -5.60
CA CYS A 379 -9.85 -5.05 -5.03
C CYS A 379 -9.69 -4.41 -3.65
N LEU A 380 -9.98 -3.11 -3.53
CA LEU A 380 -9.87 -2.36 -2.28
C LEU A 380 -10.77 -2.91 -1.18
N LEU A 381 -12.02 -3.25 -1.49
CA LEU A 381 -12.93 -3.86 -0.53
C LEU A 381 -12.45 -5.24 -0.04
N LYS A 382 -11.77 -6.02 -0.90
CA LYS A 382 -11.18 -7.30 -0.51
C LYS A 382 -9.99 -7.11 0.46
N GLU A 383 -9.30 -5.99 0.35
CA GLU A 383 -8.11 -5.66 1.14
C GLU A 383 -8.42 -4.98 2.47
N PHE A 384 -9.68 -4.58 2.73
CA PHE A 384 -10.08 -3.96 4.00
C PHE A 384 -9.65 -4.78 5.24
N LYS A 385 -9.64 -6.12 5.13
CA LYS A 385 -9.17 -7.05 6.18
C LYS A 385 -7.70 -6.88 6.59
N SER A 386 -6.91 -6.13 5.81
CA SER A 386 -5.52 -5.82 6.15
C SER A 386 -5.43 -4.76 7.25
N ILE A 387 -6.42 -3.86 7.33
CA ILE A 387 -6.53 -2.82 8.36
C ILE A 387 -6.96 -3.49 9.65
N GLN A 388 -6.13 -3.40 10.69
CA GLN A 388 -6.43 -4.04 11.97
C GLN A 388 -7.52 -3.27 12.73
N GLU A 389 -8.32 -3.97 13.54
CA GLU A 389 -9.37 -3.35 14.36
C GLU A 389 -8.83 -2.27 15.33
N GLU A 390 -7.55 -2.35 15.68
CA GLU A 390 -6.82 -1.38 16.52
C GLU A 390 -6.55 -0.05 15.80
N GLU A 391 -6.55 -0.05 14.47
CA GLU A 391 -6.31 1.13 13.62
C GLU A 391 -7.61 1.86 13.27
N TYR A 392 -8.76 1.40 13.77
CA TYR A 392 -10.05 2.05 13.52
C TYR A 392 -10.09 3.42 14.21
N THR A 393 -10.12 4.48 13.41
CA THR A 393 -10.24 5.87 13.88
C THR A 393 -11.66 6.41 13.70
N GLU A 394 -11.92 7.62 14.22
CA GLU A 394 -13.19 8.33 14.00
C GLU A 394 -13.46 8.61 12.51
N GLU A 395 -12.43 8.62 11.67
CA GLU A 395 -12.54 8.76 10.21
C GLU A 395 -13.34 7.62 9.58
N LEU A 396 -13.19 6.38 10.07
CA LEU A 396 -13.97 5.23 9.59
C LEU A 396 -15.47 5.49 9.77
N ILE A 397 -15.87 6.10 10.89
CA ILE A 397 -17.29 6.38 11.19
C ILE A 397 -17.79 7.58 10.38
N THR A 398 -17.03 8.66 10.37
CA THR A 398 -17.45 9.95 9.79
C THR A 398 -17.35 10.01 8.28
N GLN A 399 -16.42 9.27 7.67
CA GLN A 399 -16.15 9.28 6.23
C GLN A 399 -16.29 7.90 5.60
N GLY A 400 -15.76 6.86 6.26
CA GLY A 400 -15.72 5.51 5.72
C GLY A 400 -17.07 4.84 5.59
N LEU A 401 -17.85 4.78 6.67
CA LEU A 401 -19.19 4.22 6.66
C LEU A 401 -20.10 4.93 5.64
N PRO A 402 -20.22 6.28 5.63
CA PRO A 402 -21.00 6.96 4.59
C PRO A 402 -20.60 6.54 3.18
N LEU A 403 -19.30 6.55 2.86
CA LEU A 403 -18.80 6.18 1.54
C LEU A 403 -19.16 4.73 1.19
N MET A 404 -18.98 3.78 2.10
CA MET A 404 -19.30 2.37 1.88
C MET A 404 -20.80 2.13 1.67
N PHE A 405 -21.67 2.82 2.43
CA PHE A 405 -23.11 2.75 2.24
C PHE A 405 -23.56 3.45 0.94
N GLU A 406 -22.89 4.52 0.52
CA GLU A 406 -23.11 5.14 -0.80
C GLU A 406 -22.71 4.21 -1.94
N ILE A 407 -21.57 3.51 -1.82
CA ILE A 407 -21.15 2.47 -2.79
C ILE A 407 -22.18 1.35 -2.83
N LEU A 408 -22.67 0.86 -1.68
CA LEU A 408 -23.71 -0.17 -1.61
C LEU A 408 -24.97 0.29 -2.36
N LYS A 409 -25.43 1.51 -2.10
CA LYS A 409 -26.63 2.10 -2.72
C LYS A 409 -26.49 2.27 -4.23
N ALA A 410 -25.31 2.70 -4.70
CA ALA A 410 -25.05 2.96 -6.11
C ALA A 410 -24.73 1.68 -6.91
N SER A 411 -24.17 0.68 -6.24
CA SER A 411 -23.76 -0.58 -6.86
C SER A 411 -24.95 -1.49 -7.14
N LYS A 412 -25.07 -1.94 -8.39
CA LYS A 412 -25.92 -3.08 -8.78
C LYS A 412 -25.11 -4.38 -8.89
N ASN A 413 -23.83 -4.35 -8.52
CA ASN A 413 -22.93 -5.49 -8.63
C ASN A 413 -23.00 -6.32 -7.34
N GLU A 414 -23.46 -7.56 -7.47
CA GLU A 414 -23.61 -8.50 -6.35
C GLU A 414 -22.29 -8.76 -5.62
N VAL A 415 -21.17 -8.79 -6.33
CA VAL A 415 -19.85 -9.04 -5.73
C VAL A 415 -19.44 -7.89 -4.79
N ILE A 416 -19.67 -6.65 -5.22
CA ILE A 416 -19.39 -5.45 -4.38
C ILE A 416 -20.31 -5.47 -3.15
N SER A 417 -21.60 -5.77 -3.34
CA SER A 417 -22.55 -5.83 -2.23
C SER A 417 -22.21 -6.94 -1.23
N GLN A 418 -21.76 -8.10 -1.69
CA GLN A 418 -21.27 -9.19 -0.84
C GLN A 418 -20.00 -8.78 -0.07
N GLN A 419 -19.03 -8.15 -0.73
CA GLN A 419 -17.81 -7.67 -0.05
C GLN A 419 -18.12 -6.62 1.02
N LEU A 420 -19.00 -5.67 0.73
CA LEU A 420 -19.47 -4.70 1.71
C LEU A 420 -20.21 -5.37 2.87
N ALA A 421 -21.06 -6.37 2.60
CA ALA A 421 -21.74 -7.14 3.64
C ALA A 421 -20.76 -7.87 4.57
N VAL A 422 -19.65 -8.40 4.03
CA VAL A 422 -18.55 -8.99 4.82
C VAL A 422 -17.91 -7.92 5.71
N ILE A 423 -17.58 -6.76 5.15
CA ILE A 423 -16.97 -5.65 5.91
C ILE A 423 -17.90 -5.18 7.03
N PHE A 424 -19.18 -4.93 6.75
CA PHE A 424 -20.14 -4.48 7.76
C PHE A 424 -20.36 -5.51 8.86
N THR A 425 -20.41 -6.80 8.50
CA THR A 425 -20.54 -7.90 9.48
C THR A 425 -19.29 -7.97 10.37
N HIS A 426 -18.11 -7.79 9.77
CA HIS A 426 -16.84 -7.75 10.51
C HIS A 426 -16.77 -6.56 11.46
N CYS A 427 -17.06 -5.34 10.97
CA CYS A 427 -17.07 -4.11 11.77
C CYS A 427 -18.12 -4.12 12.90
N TYR A 428 -19.22 -4.86 12.74
CA TYR A 428 -20.22 -5.02 13.81
C TYR A 428 -19.71 -5.86 14.99
N GLY A 429 -18.75 -6.76 14.71
CA GLY A 429 -18.06 -7.59 15.68
C GLY A 429 -18.84 -8.84 16.14
N PRO A 430 -18.16 -9.75 16.87
CA PRO A 430 -18.73 -11.03 17.31
C PRO A 430 -19.75 -10.89 18.44
N TYR A 431 -19.71 -9.75 19.17
CA TYR A 431 -20.50 -9.49 20.36
C TYR A 431 -22.02 -9.63 20.12
N PRO A 432 -22.80 -10.06 21.14
CA PRO A 432 -24.25 -10.19 21.01
C PRO A 432 -24.92 -8.83 20.79
N ILE A 433 -26.04 -8.83 20.08
CA ILE A 433 -26.88 -7.64 19.90
C ILE A 433 -27.38 -7.20 21.29
N PRO A 434 -27.35 -5.90 21.63
CA PRO A 434 -27.87 -5.41 22.91
C PRO A 434 -29.30 -5.90 23.15
N LYS A 435 -29.53 -6.56 24.28
CA LYS A 435 -30.83 -7.16 24.60
C LYS A 435 -31.83 -6.08 25.03
N LEU A 436 -33.07 -6.24 24.58
CA LEU A 436 -34.19 -5.43 25.07
C LEU A 436 -34.46 -5.75 26.56
N ILE A 437 -34.53 -4.70 27.38
CA ILE A 437 -34.75 -4.82 28.83
C ILE A 437 -36.25 -4.82 29.11
N GLU A 438 -36.70 -5.78 29.92
CA GLU A 438 -38.10 -5.92 30.30
C GLU A 438 -38.55 -4.87 31.32
N ILE A 439 -39.69 -4.25 31.07
CA ILE A 439 -40.29 -3.27 31.98
C ILE A 439 -41.17 -4.01 32.99
N LYS A 440 -40.62 -4.27 34.19
CA LYS A 440 -41.36 -4.88 35.30
C LYS A 440 -42.20 -3.83 36.05
N ARG A 441 -43.35 -3.42 35.49
CA ARG A 441 -44.35 -2.63 36.24
C ARG A 441 -45.32 -3.58 36.97
N LYS A 442 -45.34 -3.55 38.30
CA LYS A 442 -46.43 -4.15 39.08
C LYS A 442 -47.67 -3.25 38.93
N GLN A 443 -48.67 -3.67 38.17
CA GLN A 443 -49.97 -2.99 38.15
C GLN A 443 -50.56 -3.00 39.56
N THR A 444 -51.01 -1.82 40.02
CA THR A 444 -51.49 -1.58 41.39
C THR A 444 -52.94 -2.04 41.60
N SER A 445 -53.73 -2.12 40.52
CA SER A 445 -55.14 -2.55 40.54
C SER A 445 -55.26 -3.88 39.79
N ARG A 446 -55.50 -4.97 40.54
CA ARG A 446 -55.73 -6.31 39.98
C ARG A 446 -57.12 -6.79 40.38
N LEU A 447 -57.87 -7.30 39.41
CA LEU A 447 -59.09 -8.08 39.66
C LEU A 447 -58.74 -9.56 39.50
N ASP A 448 -59.48 -10.43 40.19
CA ASP A 448 -59.28 -11.86 40.05
C ASP A 448 -59.49 -12.30 38.59
N PRO A 449 -58.59 -13.13 38.01
CA PRO A 449 -58.77 -13.80 36.72
C PRO A 449 -60.17 -14.36 36.46
N HIS A 450 -60.88 -14.84 37.50
CA HIS A 450 -62.23 -15.37 37.39
C HIS A 450 -63.27 -14.36 36.86
N PHE A 451 -63.03 -13.05 37.02
CA PHE A 451 -63.91 -11.99 36.52
C PHE A 451 -63.66 -11.64 35.04
N LEU A 452 -62.70 -12.28 34.37
CA LEU A 452 -62.43 -12.06 32.96
C LEU A 452 -63.63 -12.49 32.11
N ASN A 453 -64.15 -11.58 31.29
CA ASN A 453 -65.29 -11.82 30.40
C ASN A 453 -66.57 -12.35 31.12
N ASN A 454 -66.75 -11.97 32.40
CA ASN A 454 -67.90 -12.34 33.19
C ASN A 454 -69.06 -11.32 33.00
N LYS A 455 -70.19 -11.80 32.49
CA LYS A 455 -71.38 -10.99 32.19
C LYS A 455 -72.07 -10.41 33.42
N GLU A 456 -72.05 -11.11 34.56
CA GLU A 456 -72.85 -10.74 35.73
C GLU A 456 -72.24 -9.56 36.49
N MET A 457 -70.91 -9.46 36.50
CA MET A 457 -70.18 -8.47 37.31
C MET A 457 -69.60 -7.32 36.48
N SER A 458 -69.75 -7.33 35.16
CA SER A 458 -69.23 -6.30 34.26
C SER A 458 -70.08 -5.03 34.26
N ASP A 459 -69.43 -3.87 34.22
CA ASP A 459 -70.04 -2.54 34.09
C ASP A 459 -69.79 -1.89 32.71
N VAL A 460 -69.14 -2.62 31.80
CA VAL A 460 -68.95 -2.23 30.40
C VAL A 460 -68.92 -3.46 29.49
N THR A 461 -69.46 -3.32 28.27
CA THR A 461 -69.41 -4.37 27.23
C THR A 461 -68.74 -3.81 25.98
N PHE A 462 -67.75 -4.53 25.46
CA PHE A 462 -67.13 -4.24 24.18
C PHE A 462 -67.71 -5.15 23.10
N LEU A 463 -67.99 -4.60 21.92
CA LEU A 463 -68.38 -5.38 20.75
C LEU A 463 -67.16 -5.50 19.84
N VAL A 464 -66.55 -6.69 19.79
CA VAL A 464 -65.33 -6.97 19.01
C VAL A 464 -65.68 -8.01 17.94
N GLU A 465 -65.55 -7.67 16.67
CA GLU A 465 -65.98 -8.53 15.54
C GLU A 465 -67.44 -9.03 15.70
N GLY A 466 -68.33 -8.19 16.22
CA GLY A 466 -69.73 -8.52 16.49
C GLY A 466 -69.96 -9.42 17.72
N ARG A 467 -68.92 -9.78 18.47
CA ARG A 467 -69.02 -10.60 19.69
C ARG A 467 -68.91 -9.73 20.95
N PRO A 468 -69.79 -9.91 21.95
CA PRO A 468 -69.71 -9.16 23.19
C PRO A 468 -68.54 -9.66 24.06
N PHE A 469 -67.81 -8.73 24.65
CA PHE A 469 -66.75 -8.96 25.63
C PHE A 469 -67.01 -8.12 26.89
N TYR A 470 -67.19 -8.77 28.03
CA TYR A 470 -67.59 -8.15 29.29
C TYR A 470 -66.35 -7.75 30.13
N ALA A 471 -66.30 -6.50 30.60
CA ALA A 471 -65.13 -6.00 31.33
C ALA A 471 -65.50 -5.02 32.47
N HIS A 472 -64.49 -4.55 33.21
CA HIS A 472 -64.65 -3.63 34.35
C HIS A 472 -63.99 -2.28 34.09
N ARG A 473 -64.75 -1.18 34.14
CA ARG A 473 -64.28 0.19 33.89
C ARG A 473 -63.14 0.53 34.83
N VAL A 474 -63.27 0.22 36.13
CA VAL A 474 -62.26 0.54 37.14
C VAL A 474 -60.87 0.02 36.78
N LEU A 475 -60.77 -1.22 36.30
CA LEU A 475 -59.51 -1.85 35.88
C LEU A 475 -58.95 -1.18 34.62
N LEU A 476 -59.80 -0.89 33.65
CA LEU A 476 -59.39 -0.30 32.37
C LEU A 476 -58.94 1.17 32.52
N PHE A 477 -59.61 1.93 33.39
CA PHE A 477 -59.28 3.32 33.69
C PHE A 477 -57.90 3.49 34.31
N THR A 478 -57.50 2.55 35.18
CA THR A 478 -56.21 2.60 35.87
C THR A 478 -55.08 2.02 35.02
N ALA A 479 -55.36 1.02 34.19
CA ALA A 479 -54.34 0.30 33.46
C ALA A 479 -53.90 0.97 32.14
N SER A 480 -54.78 1.72 31.48
CA SER A 480 -54.51 2.27 30.14
C SER A 480 -55.08 3.69 30.00
N PRO A 481 -54.25 4.68 29.65
CA PRO A 481 -54.73 6.02 29.35
C PRO A 481 -55.68 6.05 28.14
N ARG A 482 -55.47 5.16 27.15
CA ARG A 482 -56.35 5.02 25.98
C ARG A 482 -57.73 4.51 26.38
N PHE A 483 -57.82 3.47 27.20
CA PHE A 483 -59.12 2.99 27.68
C PHE A 483 -59.81 4.03 28.55
N LYS A 484 -59.07 4.74 29.42
CA LYS A 484 -59.60 5.89 30.18
C LYS A 484 -60.22 6.95 29.26
N ALA A 485 -59.53 7.35 28.20
CA ALA A 485 -60.05 8.31 27.23
C ALA A 485 -61.29 7.79 26.48
N LEU A 486 -61.24 6.53 26.03
CA LEU A 486 -62.35 5.86 25.33
C LEU A 486 -63.62 5.84 26.20
N LEU A 487 -63.49 5.46 27.47
CA LEU A 487 -64.60 5.31 28.41
C LEU A 487 -65.12 6.63 28.98
N SER A 488 -64.30 7.69 28.96
CA SER A 488 -64.69 9.04 29.39
C SER A 488 -65.47 9.80 28.31
N SER A 489 -65.34 9.40 27.04
CA SER A 489 -65.96 10.08 25.91
C SER A 489 -67.47 9.81 25.74
N LYS A 490 -68.03 8.82 26.45
CA LYS A 490 -69.46 8.46 26.37
C LYS A 490 -70.11 8.53 27.76
N PRO A 491 -71.26 9.22 27.91
CA PRO A 491 -71.95 9.32 29.19
C PRO A 491 -72.46 7.96 29.67
N ALA A 492 -72.52 7.81 30.99
CA ALA A 492 -72.96 6.61 31.68
C ALA A 492 -74.47 6.39 31.50
N SER A 493 -74.86 5.69 30.44
CA SER A 493 -76.13 4.95 30.39
C SER A 493 -75.88 3.51 30.84
N ASP A 494 -76.86 2.87 31.48
CA ASP A 494 -76.79 1.58 32.22
C ASP A 494 -76.25 0.35 31.44
N SER A 495 -75.89 0.49 30.17
CA SER A 495 -75.11 -0.50 29.42
C SER A 495 -74.32 0.18 28.30
N THR A 496 -73.15 0.75 28.62
CA THR A 496 -72.27 1.31 27.57
C THR A 496 -71.68 0.17 26.73
N CYS A 497 -72.30 -0.08 25.58
CA CYS A 497 -71.74 -0.94 24.53
C CYS A 497 -70.74 -0.13 23.68
N ILE A 498 -69.49 -0.60 23.59
CA ILE A 498 -68.41 0.09 22.87
C ILE A 498 -67.87 -0.82 21.78
N GLU A 499 -67.99 -0.38 20.53
CA GLU A 499 -67.49 -1.12 19.39
C GLU A 499 -65.96 -0.95 19.23
N ILE A 500 -65.27 -2.07 19.02
CA ILE A 500 -63.83 -2.15 18.71
C ILE A 500 -63.70 -2.82 17.35
N SER A 501 -63.46 -2.02 16.32
CA SER A 501 -63.40 -2.49 14.92
C SER A 501 -61.99 -2.81 14.42
N TYR A 502 -60.95 -2.37 15.13
CA TYR A 502 -59.56 -2.38 14.69
C TYR A 502 -58.69 -3.46 15.37
N VAL A 503 -59.28 -4.31 16.21
CA VAL A 503 -58.59 -5.43 16.87
C VAL A 503 -59.43 -6.69 16.74
N LYS A 504 -58.81 -7.81 16.36
CA LYS A 504 -59.49 -9.11 16.29
C LYS A 504 -59.85 -9.61 17.69
N TYR A 505 -60.92 -10.39 17.80
CA TYR A 505 -61.39 -10.91 19.08
C TYR A 505 -60.32 -11.66 19.91
N PRO A 506 -59.49 -12.56 19.33
CA PRO A 506 -58.46 -13.28 20.09
C PRO A 506 -57.38 -12.35 20.66
N ILE A 507 -57.00 -11.32 19.91
CA ILE A 507 -55.99 -10.34 20.34
C ILE A 507 -56.54 -9.46 21.46
N PHE A 508 -57.80 -9.03 21.34
CA PHE A 508 -58.47 -8.28 22.41
C PHE A 508 -58.59 -9.12 23.69
N GLN A 509 -58.88 -10.41 23.56
CA GLN A 509 -58.89 -11.33 24.68
C GLN A 509 -57.51 -11.44 25.36
N LEU A 510 -56.41 -11.51 24.60
CA LEU A 510 -55.05 -11.51 25.16
C LEU A 510 -54.73 -10.21 25.93
N ILE A 511 -55.16 -9.05 25.40
CA ILE A 511 -55.01 -7.77 26.10
C ILE A 511 -55.77 -7.78 27.42
N MET A 512 -57.00 -8.29 27.42
CA MET A 512 -57.80 -8.37 28.64
C MET A 512 -57.20 -9.39 29.62
N GLN A 513 -56.70 -10.54 29.15
CA GLN A 513 -55.96 -11.49 29.99
C GLN A 513 -54.75 -10.83 30.65
N TYR A 514 -53.97 -10.04 29.90
CA TYR A 514 -52.83 -9.29 30.45
C TYR A 514 -53.24 -8.37 31.60
N LEU A 515 -54.34 -7.64 31.42
CA LEU A 515 -54.84 -6.67 32.41
C LEU A 515 -55.38 -7.35 33.67
N TYR A 516 -56.09 -8.46 33.54
CA TYR A 516 -56.65 -9.19 34.68
C TYR A 516 -55.59 -10.02 35.41
N TYR A 517 -54.65 -10.63 34.69
CA TYR A 517 -53.56 -11.42 35.29
C TYR A 517 -52.49 -10.51 35.90
N GLY A 518 -52.49 -9.22 35.56
CA GLY A 518 -51.61 -8.20 36.13
C GLY A 518 -50.17 -8.33 35.66
N GLY A 519 -49.95 -8.92 34.48
CA GLY A 519 -48.63 -9.21 33.91
C GLY A 519 -48.70 -10.12 32.68
N ALA A 520 -47.57 -10.26 31.99
CA ALA A 520 -47.44 -11.07 30.77
C ALA A 520 -46.98 -12.51 31.04
N GLU A 521 -46.60 -12.84 32.28
CA GLU A 521 -45.99 -14.14 32.64
C GLU A 521 -46.90 -15.35 32.35
N SER A 522 -48.22 -15.17 32.39
CA SER A 522 -49.21 -16.24 32.17
C SER A 522 -49.88 -16.16 30.78
N LEU A 523 -49.39 -15.32 29.88
CA LEU A 523 -49.96 -15.19 28.53
C LEU A 523 -49.37 -16.25 27.60
N LEU A 524 -50.25 -16.99 26.93
CA LEU A 524 -49.89 -17.93 25.88
C LEU A 524 -50.06 -17.22 24.53
N ILE A 525 -49.00 -16.58 24.06
CA ILE A 525 -49.00 -15.84 22.79
C ILE A 525 -48.47 -16.75 21.70
N LYS A 526 -49.24 -16.98 20.64
CA LYS A 526 -48.78 -17.73 19.47
C LYS A 526 -47.96 -16.83 18.55
N ASN A 527 -47.00 -17.42 17.81
CA ASN A 527 -46.11 -16.66 16.92
C ASN A 527 -46.84 -15.80 15.88
N ASN A 528 -47.97 -16.27 15.36
CA ASN A 528 -48.79 -15.54 14.38
C ASN A 528 -49.62 -14.39 14.98
N GLU A 529 -49.76 -14.33 16.32
CA GLU A 529 -50.54 -13.31 17.03
C GLU A 529 -49.65 -12.16 17.54
N ILE A 530 -48.33 -12.35 17.66
CA ILE A 530 -47.41 -11.40 18.32
C ILE A 530 -47.44 -10.01 17.68
N MET A 531 -47.40 -9.94 16.35
CA MET A 531 -47.36 -8.66 15.64
C MET A 531 -48.66 -7.87 15.80
N GLU A 532 -49.80 -8.56 15.72
CA GLU A 532 -51.12 -7.95 15.96
C GLU A 532 -51.27 -7.52 17.42
N LEU A 533 -50.77 -8.31 18.37
CA LEU A 533 -50.75 -7.96 19.79
C LEU A 533 -49.85 -6.76 20.08
N LEU A 534 -48.68 -6.66 19.43
CA LEU A 534 -47.79 -5.51 19.54
C LEU A 534 -48.47 -4.23 19.05
N SER A 535 -49.12 -4.29 17.89
CA SER A 535 -49.95 -3.20 17.36
C SER A 535 -51.05 -2.77 18.34
N ALA A 536 -51.77 -3.75 18.90
CA ALA A 536 -52.86 -3.47 19.82
C ALA A 536 -52.34 -2.92 21.17
N ALA A 537 -51.23 -3.44 21.69
CA ALA A 537 -50.58 -2.94 22.91
C ALA A 537 -50.12 -1.48 22.75
N LYS A 538 -49.54 -1.14 21.59
CA LYS A 538 -49.19 0.24 21.25
C LYS A 538 -50.43 1.13 21.17
N PHE A 539 -51.48 0.68 20.46
CA PHE A 539 -52.73 1.42 20.30
C PHE A 539 -53.41 1.73 21.65
N PHE A 540 -53.47 0.74 22.55
CA PHE A 540 -54.02 0.89 23.89
C PHE A 540 -53.02 1.47 24.90
N GLN A 541 -51.82 1.89 24.47
CA GLN A 541 -50.81 2.52 25.31
C GLN A 541 -50.39 1.66 26.52
N LEU A 542 -50.24 0.36 26.29
CA LEU A 542 -49.80 -0.62 27.30
C LEU A 542 -48.29 -0.85 27.18
N GLU A 543 -47.48 0.09 27.69
CA GLU A 543 -46.01 0.11 27.50
C GLU A 543 -45.30 -1.19 27.91
N ALA A 544 -45.66 -1.79 29.05
CA ALA A 544 -45.01 -3.02 29.52
C ALA A 544 -45.39 -4.25 28.66
N LEU A 545 -46.64 -4.32 28.18
CA LEU A 545 -47.06 -5.36 27.24
C LEU A 545 -46.39 -5.17 25.88
N GLN A 546 -46.29 -3.92 25.40
CA GLN A 546 -45.58 -3.56 24.18
C GLN A 546 -44.12 -4.04 24.26
N ARG A 547 -43.40 -3.69 25.34
CA ARG A 547 -42.02 -4.15 25.56
C ARG A 547 -41.90 -5.66 25.64
N HIS A 548 -42.85 -6.34 26.28
CA HIS A 548 -42.85 -7.80 26.33
C HIS A 548 -42.99 -8.41 24.93
N CYS A 549 -43.89 -7.88 24.10
CA CYS A 549 -44.04 -8.31 22.70
C CYS A 549 -42.77 -8.05 21.89
N GLU A 550 -42.13 -6.89 22.06
CA GLU A 550 -40.84 -6.57 21.42
C GLU A 550 -39.75 -7.60 21.78
N ILE A 551 -39.67 -8.02 23.04
CA ILE A 551 -38.73 -9.05 23.49
C ILE A 551 -39.00 -10.40 22.84
N ILE A 552 -40.27 -10.79 22.67
CA ILE A 552 -40.63 -12.04 21.99
C ILE A 552 -40.23 -11.94 20.51
N CYS A 553 -40.57 -10.85 19.82
CA CYS A 553 -40.14 -10.59 18.44
C CYS A 553 -38.62 -10.69 18.28
N ALA A 554 -37.87 -10.07 19.19
CA ALA A 554 -36.41 -10.10 19.20
C ALA A 554 -35.81 -11.50 19.42
N LYS A 555 -36.52 -12.39 20.13
CA LYS A 555 -36.14 -13.79 20.33
C LYS A 555 -36.55 -14.70 19.17
N SER A 556 -37.64 -14.39 18.48
CA SER A 556 -38.17 -15.17 17.36
C SER A 556 -37.62 -14.74 16.00
N ILE A 557 -36.79 -13.70 15.95
CA ILE A 557 -36.22 -13.18 14.71
C ILE A 557 -35.34 -14.22 14.02
N ASN A 558 -35.50 -14.37 12.71
CA ASN A 558 -34.72 -15.26 11.85
C ASN A 558 -34.57 -14.63 10.45
N THR A 559 -33.87 -15.31 9.54
CA THR A 559 -33.61 -14.81 8.17
C THR A 559 -34.86 -14.66 7.30
N GLU A 560 -35.97 -15.31 7.65
CA GLU A 560 -37.21 -15.30 6.87
C GLU A 560 -38.16 -14.18 7.33
N ASN A 561 -38.25 -13.92 8.64
CA ASN A 561 -39.22 -12.99 9.22
C ASN A 561 -38.63 -11.61 9.61
N CYS A 562 -37.30 -11.45 9.56
CA CYS A 562 -36.64 -10.24 10.06
C CYS A 562 -37.08 -8.94 9.35
N VAL A 563 -37.34 -9.00 8.05
CA VAL A 563 -37.82 -7.86 7.23
C VAL A 563 -39.23 -7.45 7.66
N ASP A 564 -40.13 -8.41 7.85
CA ASP A 564 -41.51 -8.13 8.27
C ASP A 564 -41.57 -7.54 9.68
N ILE A 565 -40.77 -8.08 10.62
CA ILE A 565 -40.67 -7.56 11.98
C ILE A 565 -40.17 -6.11 11.96
N TYR A 566 -39.14 -5.83 11.18
CA TYR A 566 -38.58 -4.48 11.05
C TYR A 566 -39.57 -3.48 10.45
N ASN A 567 -40.22 -3.83 9.33
CA ASN A 567 -41.21 -2.97 8.68
C ASN A 567 -42.36 -2.63 9.63
N HIS A 568 -42.84 -3.62 10.38
CA HIS A 568 -43.89 -3.40 11.35
C HIS A 568 -43.43 -2.55 12.55
N ALA A 569 -42.19 -2.75 13.04
CA ALA A 569 -41.61 -1.92 14.09
C ALA A 569 -41.50 -0.45 13.67
N LYS A 570 -41.05 -0.20 12.42
CA LYS A 570 -40.99 1.16 11.85
C LYS A 570 -42.39 1.76 11.66
N PHE A 571 -43.35 0.99 11.17
CA PHE A 571 -44.75 1.42 11.04
C PHE A 571 -45.37 1.87 12.37
N LEU A 572 -45.08 1.14 13.46
CA LEU A 572 -45.56 1.48 14.81
C LEU A 572 -44.73 2.56 15.52
N GLY A 573 -43.58 2.96 14.96
CA GLY A 573 -42.63 3.88 15.61
C GLY A 573 -41.97 3.29 16.86
N VAL A 574 -41.71 1.98 16.88
CA VAL A 574 -41.07 1.27 18.00
C VAL A 574 -39.56 1.21 17.75
N THR A 575 -38.85 2.23 18.24
CA THR A 575 -37.44 2.48 17.91
C THR A 575 -36.48 1.42 18.43
N GLU A 576 -36.70 0.89 19.63
CA GLU A 576 -35.79 -0.10 20.22
C GLU A 576 -35.82 -1.46 19.49
N LEU A 577 -37.02 -1.95 19.13
CA LEU A 577 -37.16 -3.16 18.33
C LEU A 577 -36.58 -2.95 16.92
N ALA A 578 -36.80 -1.78 16.31
CA ALA A 578 -36.23 -1.45 15.01
C ALA A 578 -34.69 -1.46 15.06
N SER A 579 -34.07 -0.84 16.08
CA SER A 579 -32.63 -0.86 16.28
C SER A 579 -32.08 -2.27 16.54
N TYR A 580 -32.83 -3.10 17.27
CA TYR A 580 -32.48 -4.51 17.45
C TYR A 580 -32.47 -5.27 16.11
N CYS A 581 -33.48 -5.06 15.27
CA CYS A 581 -33.55 -5.62 13.92
C CYS A 581 -32.40 -5.12 13.03
N GLU A 582 -32.05 -3.83 13.09
CA GLU A 582 -30.90 -3.25 12.38
C GLU A 582 -29.58 -3.94 12.80
N GLY A 583 -29.39 -4.18 14.10
CA GLY A 583 -28.26 -4.96 14.62
C GLY A 583 -28.26 -6.42 14.14
N TYR A 584 -29.44 -7.04 14.02
CA TYR A 584 -29.59 -8.38 13.44
C TYR A 584 -29.24 -8.39 11.94
N PHE A 585 -29.66 -7.37 11.20
CA PHE A 585 -29.33 -7.21 9.79
C PHE A 585 -27.83 -7.09 9.58
N LEU A 586 -27.14 -6.21 10.31
CA LEU A 586 -25.69 -6.02 10.21
C LEU A 586 -24.92 -7.30 10.57
N LYS A 587 -25.35 -8.01 11.62
CA LYS A 587 -24.69 -9.25 12.06
C LYS A 587 -24.85 -10.42 11.08
N ASN A 588 -25.93 -10.45 10.32
CA ASN A 588 -26.23 -11.52 9.36
C ASN A 588 -26.21 -11.04 7.91
N MET A 589 -25.57 -9.88 7.65
CA MET A 589 -25.71 -9.18 6.38
C MET A 589 -25.18 -10.01 5.22
N MET A 590 -24.13 -10.80 5.45
CA MET A 590 -23.55 -11.72 4.46
C MET A 590 -24.59 -12.69 3.86
N VAL A 591 -25.53 -13.18 4.67
CA VAL A 591 -26.57 -14.11 4.21
C VAL A 591 -27.79 -13.33 3.70
N LEU A 592 -28.13 -12.23 4.37
CA LEU A 592 -29.32 -11.44 4.05
C LEU A 592 -29.20 -10.69 2.73
N ILE A 593 -28.00 -10.30 2.29
CA ILE A 593 -27.81 -9.55 1.05
C ILE A 593 -28.26 -10.34 -0.20
N GLU A 594 -28.34 -11.67 -0.11
CA GLU A 594 -28.85 -12.55 -1.16
C GLU A 594 -30.37 -12.75 -1.08
N ASN A 595 -30.98 -12.45 0.06
CA ASN A 595 -32.41 -12.60 0.28
C ASN A 595 -33.20 -11.50 -0.45
N GLU A 596 -34.14 -11.90 -1.30
CA GLU A 596 -34.95 -10.98 -2.12
C GLU A 596 -35.78 -9.99 -1.30
N ALA A 597 -36.37 -10.41 -0.17
CA ALA A 597 -37.14 -9.49 0.69
C ALA A 597 -36.24 -8.40 1.29
N PHE A 598 -35.00 -8.76 1.67
CA PHE A 598 -34.04 -7.80 2.19
C PHE A 598 -33.45 -6.90 1.10
N LYS A 599 -33.18 -7.43 -0.10
CA LYS A 599 -32.80 -6.60 -1.26
C LYS A 599 -33.87 -5.58 -1.60
N GLN A 600 -35.15 -5.98 -1.60
CA GLN A 600 -36.25 -5.05 -1.77
C GLN A 600 -36.24 -3.97 -0.69
N LEU A 601 -36.06 -4.33 0.58
CA LEU A 601 -35.96 -3.36 1.67
C LEU A 601 -34.81 -2.33 1.46
N LEU A 602 -33.66 -2.76 0.95
CA LEU A 602 -32.48 -1.89 0.73
C LEU A 602 -32.59 -1.01 -0.52
N TYR A 603 -33.14 -1.53 -1.61
CA TYR A 603 -33.09 -0.89 -2.93
C TYR A 603 -34.44 -0.39 -3.47
N ASP A 604 -35.55 -0.64 -2.78
CA ASP A 604 -36.87 -0.24 -3.29
C ASP A 604 -36.95 1.29 -3.44
N LYS A 605 -37.25 1.70 -4.67
CA LYS A 605 -37.39 3.09 -5.11
C LYS A 605 -38.83 3.59 -5.05
N ASN A 606 -39.80 2.70 -4.80
CA ASN A 606 -41.23 3.00 -4.92
C ASN A 606 -41.86 3.60 -3.66
N GLY A 607 -41.10 3.71 -2.56
CA GLY A 607 -41.49 4.48 -1.39
C GLY A 607 -40.61 5.72 -1.26
N ASP A 608 -41.14 6.90 -1.61
CA ASP A 608 -40.52 8.18 -1.28
C ASP A 608 -40.04 8.13 0.19
N SER A 609 -38.72 8.20 0.39
CA SER A 609 -37.96 8.19 1.65
C SER A 609 -37.72 6.86 2.41
N SER A 610 -38.42 5.74 2.15
CA SER A 610 -38.30 4.56 3.04
C SER A 610 -36.96 3.82 2.95
N GLY A 611 -36.47 3.47 1.75
CA GLY A 611 -35.20 2.75 1.57
C GLY A 611 -33.96 3.59 1.93
N GLN A 612 -34.04 4.92 1.75
CA GLN A 612 -32.98 5.85 2.20
C GLN A 612 -32.87 5.87 3.73
N ASN A 613 -34.00 5.79 4.43
CA ASN A 613 -34.01 5.72 5.89
C ASN A 613 -33.37 4.41 6.39
N VAL A 614 -33.60 3.27 5.73
CA VAL A 614 -33.02 1.99 6.17
C VAL A 614 -31.49 1.99 6.10
N LEU A 615 -30.91 2.39 4.96
CA LEU A 615 -29.45 2.45 4.84
C LEU A 615 -28.83 3.43 5.85
N HIS A 616 -29.47 4.57 6.06
CA HIS A 616 -29.04 5.55 7.05
C HIS A 616 -29.16 5.00 8.49
N ASP A 617 -30.22 4.26 8.81
CA ASP A 617 -30.42 3.64 10.12
C ASP A 617 -29.40 2.52 10.37
N LEU A 618 -29.12 1.68 9.37
CA LEU A 618 -28.04 0.69 9.42
C LEU A 618 -26.67 1.35 9.64
N GLN A 619 -26.39 2.42 8.91
CA GLN A 619 -25.16 3.21 9.07
C GLN A 619 -25.04 3.75 10.49
N ARG A 620 -26.10 4.35 11.04
CA ARG A 620 -26.12 4.89 12.41
C ARG A 620 -25.91 3.79 13.46
N THR A 621 -26.58 2.65 13.29
CA THR A 621 -26.46 1.51 14.21
C THR A 621 -25.06 0.90 14.16
N LEU A 622 -24.45 0.78 12.98
CA LEU A 622 -23.07 0.32 12.84
C LEU A 622 -22.06 1.33 13.44
N ALA A 623 -22.24 2.62 13.18
CA ALA A 623 -21.42 3.69 13.76
C ALA A 623 -21.42 3.65 15.30
N SER A 624 -22.61 3.59 15.89
CA SER A 624 -22.76 3.48 17.35
C SER A 624 -22.10 2.22 17.91
N ARG A 625 -22.15 1.11 17.16
CA ARG A 625 -21.55 -0.16 17.54
C ARG A 625 -20.02 -0.08 17.53
N ILE A 626 -19.43 0.44 16.45
CA ILE A 626 -17.98 0.63 16.31
C ILE A 626 -17.48 1.57 17.41
N GLN A 627 -18.18 2.68 17.64
CA GLN A 627 -17.81 3.63 18.69
C GLN A 627 -17.83 3.00 20.07
N SER A 628 -18.83 2.16 20.37
CA SER A 628 -18.96 1.48 21.65
C SER A 628 -17.94 0.37 21.89
N ILE A 629 -17.38 -0.24 20.84
CA ILE A 629 -16.47 -1.40 20.96
C ILE A 629 -15.01 -0.96 20.80
N HIS A 630 -14.71 -0.25 19.71
CA HIS A 630 -13.33 0.01 19.29
C HIS A 630 -12.81 1.36 19.81
N LEU A 631 -13.66 2.39 19.84
CA LEU A 631 -13.23 3.75 20.20
C LEU A 631 -13.39 4.09 21.68
N SER A 632 -14.33 3.47 22.39
CA SER A 632 -14.55 3.64 23.84
C SER A 632 -13.39 3.08 24.68
N SER A 633 -12.66 2.07 24.18
CA SER A 633 -11.50 1.48 24.86
C SER A 633 -10.32 2.46 24.99
N SER A 634 -10.22 3.47 24.12
CA SER A 634 -9.19 4.52 24.19
C SER A 634 -9.35 5.47 25.39
N LYS A 635 -10.49 5.39 26.11
CA LYS A 635 -10.70 6.03 27.41
C LYS A 635 -11.32 5.02 28.38
N GLY A 636 -10.50 4.08 28.86
CA GLY A 636 -10.73 3.26 30.05
C GLY A 636 -12.15 3.28 30.61
N SER A 637 -13.08 2.61 29.95
CA SER A 637 -14.36 2.28 30.55
C SER A 637 -14.77 0.91 30.04
N ILE A 638 -14.54 -0.07 30.92
CA ILE A 638 -15.12 -1.40 30.89
C ILE A 638 -16.64 -1.23 30.72
N VAL A 639 -17.22 -1.95 29.76
CA VAL A 639 -18.65 -2.33 29.78
C VAL A 639 -18.73 -3.84 29.67
#